data_AF-A0A765KL18-F1
#
_entry.id   AF-A0A765KL18-F1
#
_cell.length_a   1.000
_cell.length_b   1.000
_cell.length_c   1.000
_cell.angle_alpha   90.00
_cell.angle_beta   90.00
_cell.angle_gamma   90.00
#
_symmetry.space_group_name_H-M   'P 1'
#
loop_
_entity.id
_entity.type
_entity.pdbx_description
1 polymer ?
#
loop_
_entity_poly.entity_id
_entity_poly.type
_entity_poly.pdbx_seq_one_letter_code
_entity_poly.pdbx_strand_id
1 'polypeptide(L)'
;MGEAFWAAREGDALLHTSFLADLVGSALEFAINAVIDFAALAVVALATGATVATLGCSAVLLVGTVVGATMLLSGAGEKISKACEDIANSLFPPKIEGYILTGSGDTRINSKRAARAAATALSRHDVETLDAQAQAEAEEEKRRQDAKSMWDVAGEYLDAVKGRAENMAKGVVSVVSRMGSAEGWASLGNDALAEAGDMLSDTGHFISEMWQPTVATAYPGSDPKQDDKIDCHKHPSSFTQFMAQKLQALTDDPVGTVLGAMNTFDVLETGFQAASALIGSVSNLFKGDDEPPAAEYIAEGTRDVRINSQPAARSGVRCTCEAKVVDEPENGVHVSGDVRIGGPLLVVRDIKSGKSQITLVTTIALTFMQPGRASAKSACFMMGLGINMMVQKAGSALNRPVNAATGAKYLAGDDDVDFSLPGHFPLEWQRTYSSRDERTEGMFGRGWSVLYEVCLERTPDNPDENCMTYVAPMGRRIDLQAVEPGSGFYSPGEGLAVRRSEQGHWLISSDDGVYRLFEADPFSPQRRRLKMLGDRNSNCQHLTYDNHGRLVEISGDRQRPCIRLHYELAAHPQRVTRIFRHYPEGEPELLRRYRYDEAGRLNGVVDNAGQYQREFAYDDNDCMTMHREPGGERYYYTWAWFEGPDDAAWRVTGHHTDSGEQYRLDWNLAERSLCVTDSLGRTRCHWWDAQGLVTAYRDEAGQMTTFRWSDEERLLLGMTDAQGGKWRYVYDRLGHLTETHDPLGRVEQTQWHPVWHQPETEVDAAGAAWRYEYDERGNLQAVIDPLHQRTVYGYDRHGQVVRITDARGGDKYLQWNEDGQLMRHTDCSGSQTAWFYDERTRLERVTDAESNSTRYSYDGNGHLTEVMFADGRTERYQPDAAGRLVKYTSPAGQITRWQRDGQGRVRRQTDATGRRTAYEYDAYGRLTTLTNENGESYRFRYDVLDRVTEQTDPGGSRRAYGYNALNAVTAVIYGGERGGEIRHGLERDAAGRLTAKTTPETRTEYRYDAADRLLEIRRRRHDAAEGGEPEVIRFSYDSAGNLLSEETAQGVLQHRYDVQGNRTETQMPDGRTLRYLYYGSGHLQQINLGRDVISEFTRDHLHREVQRSQGRLDTRRMYDRTGRLTRKLTCKGMRGVVPETFIDREYAYSGQDELLKKRHSRQGVTDYFYDTTGRITACRN
;
A
#
# COMPACT_ATOMS: atom_id res chain seq x y z
N MET A 1 -19.66 4.94 -30.08
CA MET A 1 -18.21 5.11 -30.26
C MET A 1 -17.64 4.72 -28.92
N GLY A 2 -17.21 3.48 -28.69
CA GLY A 2 -16.76 2.51 -29.69
C GLY A 2 -15.37 2.94 -30.11
N GLU A 3 -14.40 2.53 -29.30
CA GLU A 3 -12.97 2.77 -29.52
C GLU A 3 -12.62 2.34 -30.93
N ALA A 4 -12.03 3.27 -31.68
CA ALA A 4 -11.56 2.96 -33.00
C ALA A 4 -10.15 2.41 -32.80
N PHE A 5 -10.00 1.11 -33.01
CA PHE A 5 -8.77 0.38 -32.73
C PHE A 5 -7.67 0.74 -33.74
N TRP A 6 -7.02 1.87 -33.53
CA TRP A 6 -6.07 2.45 -34.47
C TRP A 6 -4.69 1.76 -34.36
N ALA A 7 -3.92 1.68 -35.44
CA ALA A 7 -2.69 0.87 -35.54
C ALA A 7 -1.38 1.68 -35.47
N ALA A 8 -0.21 1.10 -35.19
CA ALA A 8 0.86 1.93 -34.59
C ALA A 8 1.71 2.74 -35.50
N ARG A 9 2.29 3.81 -34.93
CA ARG A 9 3.35 4.52 -35.62
C ARG A 9 4.08 5.57 -34.78
N GLU A 10 5.39 5.40 -34.56
CA GLU A 10 6.37 6.46 -34.25
C GLU A 10 5.92 7.66 -33.32
N GLY A 11 4.87 7.60 -32.46
CA GLY A 11 4.57 8.50 -31.31
C GLY A 11 3.33 8.48 -30.30
N ASP A 12 2.80 7.43 -29.60
CA ASP A 12 1.45 7.24 -28.92
C ASP A 12 1.09 7.04 -27.38
N ALA A 13 1.44 7.93 -26.45
CA ALA A 13 1.28 7.97 -24.95
C ALA A 13 0.46 7.03 -23.94
N LEU A 14 0.20 7.41 -22.65
CA LEU A 14 -0.26 6.61 -21.43
C LEU A 14 -1.02 7.18 -20.18
N LEU A 15 -1.67 6.34 -19.35
CA LEU A 15 -2.30 6.79 -18.07
C LEU A 15 -2.31 5.88 -16.81
N HIS A 16 -2.15 6.51 -15.62
CA HIS A 16 -1.87 5.94 -14.25
C HIS A 16 -2.36 6.89 -13.15
N THR A 17 -2.26 6.51 -11.86
CA THR A 17 -2.91 7.13 -10.68
C THR A 17 -2.04 8.10 -9.84
N SER A 18 -2.36 8.39 -8.56
CA SER A 18 -1.62 9.29 -7.65
C SER A 18 -1.40 8.66 -6.27
N PHE A 19 -0.30 8.98 -5.59
CA PHE A 19 -0.01 8.40 -4.26
C PHE A 19 -1.09 8.72 -3.20
N LEU A 20 -1.64 9.93 -3.22
CA LEU A 20 -2.73 10.31 -2.31
C LEU A 20 -4.06 9.69 -2.74
N ALA A 21 -4.26 9.47 -4.04
CA ALA A 21 -5.36 8.67 -4.56
C ALA A 21 -5.30 7.24 -4.03
N ASP A 22 -4.12 6.63 -4.11
CA ASP A 22 -3.86 5.28 -3.65
C ASP A 22 -4.03 5.19 -2.10
N LEU A 23 -3.65 6.24 -1.35
CA LEU A 23 -3.76 6.28 0.12
C LEU A 23 -5.18 6.52 0.64
N VAL A 24 -5.85 7.61 0.22
CA VAL A 24 -7.24 7.88 0.62
C VAL A 24 -8.19 6.89 -0.07
N GLY A 25 -7.79 6.36 -1.22
CA GLY A 25 -8.44 5.21 -1.84
C GLY A 25 -8.39 3.97 -0.96
N SER A 26 -7.20 3.57 -0.51
CA SER A 26 -7.05 2.46 0.45
C SER A 26 -7.79 2.72 1.76
N ALA A 27 -7.77 3.93 2.29
CA ALA A 27 -8.40 4.27 3.57
C ALA A 27 -9.93 4.34 3.50
N LEU A 28 -10.49 4.93 2.43
CA LEU A 28 -11.92 4.94 2.19
C LEU A 28 -12.41 3.57 1.72
N GLU A 29 -11.56 2.77 1.05
CA GLU A 29 -11.86 1.36 0.78
C GLU A 29 -11.92 0.58 2.09
N PHE A 30 -10.95 0.73 2.98
CA PHE A 30 -10.98 0.06 4.27
C PHE A 30 -12.20 0.51 5.10
N ALA A 31 -12.55 1.80 5.05
CA ALA A 31 -13.74 2.33 5.73
C ALA A 31 -15.06 1.88 5.09
N ILE A 32 -15.17 1.82 3.76
CA ILE A 32 -16.36 1.33 3.06
C ILE A 32 -16.48 -0.18 3.20
N ASN A 33 -15.39 -0.94 3.16
CA ASN A 33 -15.40 -2.38 3.39
C ASN A 33 -15.74 -2.68 4.85
N ALA A 34 -15.17 -1.96 5.82
CA ALA A 34 -15.57 -2.05 7.22
C ALA A 34 -17.02 -1.61 7.44
N VAL A 35 -17.54 -0.62 6.73
CA VAL A 35 -18.96 -0.22 6.78
C VAL A 35 -19.86 -1.21 6.04
N ILE A 36 -19.40 -1.87 4.97
CA ILE A 36 -20.11 -2.97 4.31
C ILE A 36 -20.15 -4.19 5.21
N ASP A 37 -19.07 -4.50 5.94
CA ASP A 37 -19.04 -5.56 6.95
C ASP A 37 -19.91 -5.20 8.15
N PHE A 38 -19.83 -3.99 8.70
CA PHE A 38 -20.63 -3.57 9.85
C PHE A 38 -22.10 -3.33 9.48
N ALA A 39 -22.39 -2.91 8.24
CA ALA A 39 -23.76 -2.86 7.71
C ALA A 39 -24.26 -4.27 7.35
N ALA A 40 -23.43 -5.18 6.86
CA ALA A 40 -23.80 -6.59 6.73
C ALA A 40 -24.07 -7.20 8.11
N LEU A 41 -23.29 -6.85 9.14
CA LEU A 41 -23.45 -7.29 10.53
C LEU A 41 -24.71 -6.68 11.17
N ALA A 42 -24.98 -5.38 10.96
CA ALA A 42 -26.13 -4.67 11.49
C ALA A 42 -27.43 -5.00 10.73
N VAL A 43 -27.37 -5.14 9.41
CA VAL A 43 -28.45 -5.73 8.59
C VAL A 43 -28.66 -7.17 9.04
N VAL A 44 -27.63 -7.99 9.28
CA VAL A 44 -27.81 -9.35 9.84
C VAL A 44 -28.42 -9.32 11.25
N ALA A 45 -28.05 -8.38 12.12
CA ALA A 45 -28.63 -8.25 13.46
C ALA A 45 -30.11 -7.84 13.39
N LEU A 46 -30.44 -6.77 12.66
CA LEU A 46 -31.81 -6.30 12.42
C LEU A 46 -32.66 -7.33 11.65
N ALA A 47 -32.05 -8.06 10.71
CA ALA A 47 -32.66 -9.17 9.98
C ALA A 47 -32.98 -10.35 10.90
N THR A 48 -32.03 -10.75 11.76
CA THR A 48 -32.14 -11.98 12.55
C THR A 48 -32.82 -11.82 13.91
N GLY A 49 -32.85 -10.60 14.46
CA GLY A 49 -33.50 -10.32 15.74
C GLY A 49 -32.75 -10.85 16.95
N ALA A 50 -31.41 -10.87 16.91
CA ALA A 50 -30.54 -11.31 18.00
C ALA A 50 -29.51 -10.21 18.34
N THR A 51 -29.09 -10.16 19.60
CA THR A 51 -28.17 -9.14 20.14
C THR A 51 -26.70 -9.48 19.90
N VAL A 52 -25.86 -8.44 19.83
CA VAL A 52 -24.45 -8.47 19.38
C VAL A 52 -23.56 -9.45 20.16
N ALA A 53 -23.85 -9.71 21.44
CA ALA A 53 -23.02 -10.46 22.39
C ALA A 53 -22.84 -11.98 22.10
N THR A 54 -23.12 -12.46 20.89
CA THR A 54 -22.96 -13.88 20.48
C THR A 54 -22.11 -14.07 19.22
N LEU A 55 -21.53 -13.01 18.65
CA LEU A 55 -20.62 -13.06 17.51
C LEU A 55 -19.18 -12.82 17.96
N GLY A 56 -18.42 -13.90 18.18
CA GLY A 56 -16.97 -13.82 18.39
C GLY A 56 -16.24 -13.33 17.13
N CYS A 57 -15.10 -12.65 17.30
CA CYS A 57 -14.41 -11.87 16.27
C CYS A 57 -14.06 -12.65 14.98
N SER A 58 -13.90 -13.97 15.06
CA SER A 58 -13.69 -14.84 13.89
C SER A 58 -14.84 -14.81 12.87
N ALA A 59 -16.07 -14.46 13.28
CA ALA A 59 -17.18 -14.28 12.35
C ALA A 59 -17.17 -12.91 11.65
N VAL A 60 -16.56 -11.89 12.25
CA VAL A 60 -16.35 -10.57 11.63
C VAL A 60 -15.27 -10.68 10.57
N LEU A 61 -14.13 -11.29 10.92
CA LEU A 61 -13.06 -11.59 9.97
C LEU A 61 -13.55 -12.42 8.78
N LEU A 62 -14.32 -13.49 8.98
CA LEU A 62 -14.67 -14.38 7.87
C LEU A 62 -15.68 -13.76 6.88
N VAL A 63 -16.48 -12.77 7.30
CA VAL A 63 -17.26 -11.96 6.34
C VAL A 63 -16.34 -10.97 5.64
N GLY A 64 -15.49 -10.24 6.36
CA GLY A 64 -14.58 -9.25 5.78
C GLY A 64 -13.47 -9.84 4.90
N THR A 65 -13.00 -11.05 5.15
CA THR A 65 -12.08 -11.76 4.25
C THR A 65 -12.80 -12.35 3.05
N VAL A 66 -14.09 -12.70 3.15
CA VAL A 66 -14.87 -13.14 1.99
C VAL A 66 -15.25 -11.94 1.13
N VAL A 67 -15.73 -10.85 1.73
CA VAL A 67 -16.00 -9.58 1.06
C VAL A 67 -14.70 -9.02 0.46
N GLY A 68 -13.65 -8.87 1.27
CA GLY A 68 -12.32 -8.39 0.86
C GLY A 68 -11.60 -9.26 -0.17
N ALA A 69 -11.59 -10.59 -0.01
CA ALA A 69 -11.06 -11.47 -1.05
C ALA A 69 -11.93 -11.42 -2.30
N THR A 70 -13.26 -11.50 -2.19
CA THR A 70 -14.14 -11.32 -3.37
C THR A 70 -14.12 -9.90 -3.91
N MET A 71 -13.49 -8.94 -3.25
CA MET A 71 -13.22 -7.61 -3.74
C MET A 71 -11.92 -7.56 -4.54
N LEU A 72 -10.79 -7.94 -3.94
CA LEU A 72 -9.53 -8.18 -4.66
C LEU A 72 -9.73 -9.09 -5.88
N LEU A 73 -10.58 -10.12 -5.75
CA LEU A 73 -10.91 -11.08 -6.77
C LEU A 73 -11.96 -10.55 -7.76
N SER A 74 -13.16 -10.11 -7.37
CA SER A 74 -14.19 -9.67 -8.35
C SER A 74 -13.96 -8.28 -8.93
N GLY A 75 -12.80 -7.68 -8.67
CA GLY A 75 -12.52 -6.28 -8.88
C GLY A 75 -13.44 -5.37 -8.07
N ALA A 76 -14.39 -5.87 -7.27
CA ALA A 76 -15.14 -5.02 -6.34
C ALA A 76 -14.19 -4.31 -5.34
N GLY A 77 -12.95 -4.78 -5.21
CA GLY A 77 -11.80 -4.15 -4.58
C GLY A 77 -11.30 -3.05 -5.47
N GLU A 78 -10.72 -3.32 -6.64
CA GLU A 78 -10.48 -2.35 -7.74
C GLU A 78 -11.76 -1.70 -8.33
N LYS A 79 -12.80 -1.49 -7.51
CA LYS A 79 -14.07 -0.79 -7.66
C LYS A 79 -14.44 -0.04 -6.41
N ILE A 80 -14.13 -0.56 -5.23
CA ILE A 80 -14.20 0.18 -3.98
C ILE A 80 -12.87 0.87 -3.80
N SER A 81 -11.72 0.20 -3.66
CA SER A 81 -10.37 0.74 -3.99
C SER A 81 -10.38 1.70 -5.16
N LYS A 82 -11.20 1.49 -6.20
CA LYS A 82 -11.26 2.39 -7.35
C LYS A 82 -12.34 3.45 -7.33
N ALA A 83 -13.50 3.22 -6.73
CA ALA A 83 -14.45 4.27 -6.33
C ALA A 83 -13.87 5.14 -5.23
N CYS A 84 -12.87 4.65 -4.51
CA CYS A 84 -12.16 5.27 -3.41
C CYS A 84 -10.87 5.90 -3.93
N GLU A 85 -10.13 5.27 -4.84
CA GLU A 85 -9.17 5.95 -5.72
C GLU A 85 -9.92 7.02 -6.47
N ASP A 86 -11.22 6.92 -6.78
CA ASP A 86 -11.97 7.99 -7.43
C ASP A 86 -12.59 9.01 -6.48
N ILE A 87 -13.05 8.58 -5.31
CA ILE A 87 -13.25 9.40 -4.10
C ILE A 87 -11.89 9.92 -3.56
N ALA A 88 -10.81 9.62 -4.30
CA ALA A 88 -9.51 10.22 -4.28
C ALA A 88 -8.93 10.43 -5.72
N ASN A 89 -9.77 10.66 -6.77
CA ASN A 89 -9.40 11.11 -8.15
C ASN A 89 -10.23 12.32 -8.76
N SER A 90 -11.13 13.03 -8.03
CA SER A 90 -11.53 14.52 -8.05
C SER A 90 -11.10 15.79 -6.96
N LEU A 91 -10.38 16.10 -5.70
CA LEU A 91 -9.17 15.76 -4.61
C LEU A 91 -7.50 15.67 -4.76
N PHE A 92 -6.68 14.86 -5.56
CA PHE A 92 -5.16 14.72 -5.62
C PHE A 92 -4.28 14.22 -6.90
N PRO A 93 -4.49 14.43 -8.23
CA PRO A 93 -3.95 13.10 -9.68
C PRO A 93 -3.00 12.00 -10.15
N PRO A 94 -3.71 11.02 -10.82
CA PRO A 94 -3.53 10.48 -12.17
C PRO A 94 -3.00 11.35 -13.31
N LYS A 95 -1.97 10.86 -13.97
CA LYS A 95 -1.14 11.73 -14.79
C LYS A 95 -0.58 10.97 -16.01
N ILE A 96 0.26 11.66 -16.80
CA ILE A 96 0.53 11.52 -18.26
C ILE A 96 2.04 11.89 -18.67
N GLU A 97 3.06 11.07 -19.17
CA GLU A 97 4.22 10.29 -18.48
C GLU A 97 5.74 9.59 -19.20
N GLY A 98 5.04 8.92 -20.30
CA GLY A 98 5.17 7.56 -21.08
C GLY A 98 4.91 7.29 -22.60
N TYR A 99 5.78 6.58 -23.39
CA TYR A 99 5.96 6.85 -24.87
C TYR A 99 6.45 5.76 -26.03
N ILE A 100 6.97 6.02 -27.34
CA ILE A 100 7.35 5.34 -28.77
C ILE A 100 8.86 5.23 -29.21
N LEU A 101 9.50 4.07 -29.38
CA LEU A 101 10.91 3.98 -29.82
C LEU A 101 11.19 3.23 -31.09
N THR A 102 10.58 2.08 -31.26
CA THR A 102 10.76 1.34 -32.49
C THR A 102 9.43 0.79 -32.91
N GLY A 103 9.23 0.85 -34.21
CA GLY A 103 8.27 0.02 -34.88
C GLY A 103 8.96 -0.77 -35.98
N SER A 104 8.16 -1.46 -36.79
CA SER A 104 8.67 -2.33 -37.83
C SER A 104 9.63 -1.65 -38.80
N GLY A 105 10.70 -2.38 -39.15
CA GLY A 105 11.78 -1.87 -39.98
C GLY A 105 11.36 -1.64 -41.43
N ASP A 106 10.37 -2.39 -41.90
CA ASP A 106 9.86 -2.42 -43.27
C ASP A 106 8.37 -2.06 -43.38
N THR A 107 7.54 -2.39 -42.38
CA THR A 107 6.11 -2.03 -42.36
C THR A 107 5.88 -0.66 -41.70
N ARG A 108 5.07 0.19 -42.33
CA ARG A 108 4.81 1.58 -41.90
C ARG A 108 3.34 1.96 -42.00
N ILE A 109 2.88 2.74 -41.04
CA ILE A 109 1.56 3.39 -41.06
C ILE A 109 1.82 4.90 -41.04
N ASN A 110 1.16 5.64 -41.94
CA ASN A 110 1.33 7.09 -42.15
C ASN A 110 2.77 7.60 -41.95
N SER A 111 3.67 7.10 -42.82
CA SER A 111 5.13 7.40 -42.93
C SER A 111 6.04 6.97 -41.77
N LYS A 112 5.44 6.63 -40.64
CA LYS A 112 6.05 6.25 -39.37
C LYS A 112 6.08 4.72 -39.22
N ARG A 113 7.02 4.15 -38.46
CA ARG A 113 7.16 2.68 -38.36
C ARG A 113 6.01 2.03 -37.60
N ALA A 114 5.34 1.06 -38.22
CA ALA A 114 4.25 0.32 -37.59
C ALA A 114 4.84 -0.75 -36.70
N ALA A 115 4.72 -0.61 -35.38
CA ALA A 115 5.34 -1.56 -34.46
C ALA A 115 4.64 -2.93 -34.46
N ARG A 116 5.01 -3.79 -33.51
CA ARG A 116 4.51 -5.17 -33.42
C ARG A 116 4.89 -5.82 -32.08
N ALA A 117 4.09 -6.77 -31.64
CA ALA A 117 4.24 -7.47 -30.38
C ALA A 117 5.37 -8.50 -30.39
N ALA A 118 6.60 -8.20 -29.94
CA ALA A 118 7.73 -9.11 -30.18
C ALA A 118 7.84 -10.34 -29.25
N ALA A 119 6.73 -11.05 -29.07
CA ALA A 119 6.82 -12.49 -29.25
C ALA A 119 6.39 -12.90 -30.66
N THR A 120 7.08 -13.87 -31.21
CA THR A 120 6.43 -14.78 -32.16
C THR A 120 5.56 -15.75 -31.36
N ALA A 121 4.23 -15.76 -31.61
CA ALA A 121 3.28 -16.62 -30.88
C ALA A 121 2.85 -17.86 -31.68
N LEU A 122 2.38 -18.91 -30.98
CA LEU A 122 1.80 -20.13 -31.56
C LEU A 122 0.70 -19.87 -32.61
N SER A 123 0.36 -20.91 -33.38
CA SER A 123 -0.75 -20.85 -34.32
C SER A 123 -2.09 -20.82 -33.55
N ARG A 124 -3.10 -20.18 -34.15
CA ARG A 124 -4.42 -20.02 -33.51
C ARG A 124 -5.05 -21.33 -33.03
N HIS A 125 -4.81 -22.42 -33.76
CA HIS A 125 -5.42 -23.73 -33.50
C HIS A 125 -4.86 -24.44 -32.25
N ASP A 126 -3.54 -24.32 -32.03
CA ASP A 126 -2.87 -24.94 -30.88
C ASP A 126 -3.42 -24.36 -29.56
N VAL A 127 -3.69 -23.05 -29.57
CA VAL A 127 -4.10 -22.28 -28.40
C VAL A 127 -5.54 -22.60 -27.97
N GLU A 128 -6.47 -22.73 -28.92
CA GLU A 128 -7.89 -23.07 -28.66
C GLU A 128 -8.06 -24.45 -27.98
N THR A 129 -7.02 -25.29 -27.99
CA THR A 129 -7.03 -26.63 -27.38
C THR A 129 -6.71 -26.64 -25.87
N LEU A 130 -5.94 -25.67 -25.37
CA LEU A 130 -5.51 -25.60 -23.97
C LEU A 130 -6.58 -25.01 -23.04
N ASP A 131 -7.26 -23.93 -23.47
CA ASP A 131 -8.27 -23.22 -22.68
C ASP A 131 -9.44 -24.15 -22.24
N ALA A 132 -9.69 -25.24 -22.99
CA ALA A 132 -10.77 -26.19 -22.75
C ALA A 132 -10.57 -27.14 -21.55
N GLN A 133 -9.32 -27.39 -21.12
CA GLN A 133 -9.07 -28.30 -19.98
C GLN A 133 -9.25 -27.60 -18.63
N ALA A 134 -8.83 -26.33 -18.52
CA ALA A 134 -8.81 -25.57 -17.27
C ALA A 134 -10.20 -25.18 -16.71
N GLN A 135 -11.29 -25.47 -17.42
CA GLN A 135 -12.66 -25.21 -16.96
C GLN A 135 -13.27 -26.38 -16.17
N ALA A 136 -12.78 -27.61 -16.33
CA ALA A 136 -13.40 -28.80 -15.75
C ALA A 136 -13.16 -28.96 -14.24
N GLU A 137 -12.02 -28.49 -13.74
CA GLU A 137 -11.58 -28.71 -12.35
C GLU A 137 -12.23 -27.72 -11.36
N ALA A 138 -12.84 -26.65 -11.85
CA ALA A 138 -13.34 -25.55 -11.03
C ALA A 138 -14.70 -25.80 -10.35
N GLU A 139 -15.53 -26.73 -10.87
CA GLU A 139 -16.91 -26.94 -10.39
C GLU A 139 -17.01 -27.75 -9.07
N GLU A 140 -15.95 -28.43 -8.63
CA GLU A 140 -16.08 -29.49 -7.64
C GLU A 140 -16.12 -29.00 -6.17
N GLU A 141 -15.21 -28.10 -5.76
CA GLU A 141 -14.93 -27.88 -4.33
C GLU A 141 -15.66 -26.70 -3.63
N LYS A 142 -16.50 -25.95 -4.36
CA LYS A 142 -17.52 -25.03 -3.80
C LYS A 142 -18.39 -25.67 -2.71
N ARG A 143 -18.70 -26.95 -2.85
CA ARG A 143 -19.84 -27.63 -2.20
C ARG A 143 -19.74 -27.85 -0.68
N ARG A 144 -18.72 -27.39 0.04
CA ARG A 144 -18.19 -28.15 1.20
C ARG A 144 -18.19 -27.44 2.58
N GLN A 145 -18.80 -26.25 2.74
CA GLN A 145 -18.27 -25.24 3.71
C GLN A 145 -19.22 -24.39 4.63
N ASP A 146 -20.47 -24.74 4.97
CA ASP A 146 -21.38 -23.87 5.78
C ASP A 146 -21.33 -23.84 7.34
N ALA A 147 -21.83 -24.90 7.98
CA ALA A 147 -22.65 -24.86 9.20
C ALA A 147 -22.26 -25.85 10.31
N LYS A 148 -21.70 -25.38 11.42
CA LYS A 148 -21.77 -26.13 12.69
C LYS A 148 -21.57 -25.18 13.84
N SER A 149 -22.44 -25.26 14.85
CA SER A 149 -22.37 -24.37 16.01
C SER A 149 -23.24 -24.84 17.18
N MET A 150 -22.61 -25.07 18.34
CA MET A 150 -22.64 -24.22 19.55
C MET A 150 -23.97 -23.68 20.17
N TRP A 151 -25.18 -23.94 19.68
CA TRP A 151 -26.35 -23.09 20.07
C TRP A 151 -27.06 -23.38 21.41
N ASP A 152 -27.31 -24.64 21.78
CA ASP A 152 -28.33 -24.90 22.83
C ASP A 152 -27.90 -24.55 24.27
N VAL A 153 -26.60 -24.49 24.58
CA VAL A 153 -26.09 -24.15 25.93
C VAL A 153 -26.11 -22.63 26.19
N ALA A 154 -26.18 -21.80 25.16
CA ALA A 154 -26.24 -20.35 25.32
C ALA A 154 -27.58 -19.85 25.88
N GLY A 155 -28.64 -20.69 25.87
CA GLY A 155 -30.01 -20.30 26.16
C GLY A 155 -30.25 -19.76 27.58
N GLU A 156 -29.74 -20.43 28.61
CA GLU A 156 -30.00 -20.03 30.01
C GLU A 156 -29.23 -18.77 30.41
N TYR A 157 -28.03 -18.57 29.87
CA TYR A 157 -27.29 -17.32 30.03
C TYR A 157 -28.00 -16.17 29.28
N LEU A 158 -28.56 -16.45 28.10
CA LEU A 158 -29.35 -15.49 27.32
C LEU A 158 -30.63 -15.02 28.02
N ASP A 159 -31.29 -15.82 28.86
CA ASP A 159 -32.49 -15.39 29.57
C ASP A 159 -32.18 -14.49 30.79
N ALA A 160 -31.06 -14.72 31.49
CA ALA A 160 -30.56 -13.77 32.48
C ALA A 160 -30.10 -12.45 31.82
N VAL A 161 -29.43 -12.55 30.66
CA VAL A 161 -29.08 -11.39 29.83
C VAL A 161 -30.32 -10.68 29.27
N LYS A 162 -31.40 -11.38 28.91
CA LYS A 162 -32.70 -10.76 28.55
C LYS A 162 -33.30 -9.97 29.71
N GLY A 163 -33.22 -10.45 30.95
CA GLY A 163 -33.72 -9.70 32.11
C GLY A 163 -33.06 -8.32 32.23
N ARG A 164 -31.77 -8.21 31.90
CA ARG A 164 -31.06 -6.93 31.73
C ARG A 164 -31.41 -6.24 30.42
N ALA A 165 -31.37 -6.93 29.28
CA ALA A 165 -31.55 -6.36 27.94
C ALA A 165 -32.99 -5.88 27.67
N GLU A 166 -34.01 -6.39 28.35
CA GLU A 166 -35.36 -5.82 28.33
C GLU A 166 -35.42 -4.50 29.10
N ASN A 167 -34.69 -4.36 30.20
CA ASN A 167 -34.56 -3.08 30.89
C ASN A 167 -33.66 -2.11 30.10
N MET A 168 -32.65 -2.62 29.40
CA MET A 168 -31.80 -1.85 28.46
C MET A 168 -32.61 -1.38 27.24
N ALA A 169 -33.47 -2.22 26.68
CA ALA A 169 -34.37 -1.89 25.58
C ALA A 169 -35.49 -0.94 26.01
N LYS A 170 -36.09 -1.15 27.19
CA LYS A 170 -37.01 -0.17 27.83
C LYS A 170 -36.28 1.14 28.08
N GLY A 171 -35.01 1.10 28.47
CA GLY A 171 -34.10 2.25 28.60
C GLY A 171 -33.97 3.02 27.28
N VAL A 172 -33.37 2.41 26.25
CA VAL A 172 -33.15 3.03 24.94
C VAL A 172 -34.46 3.53 24.31
N VAL A 173 -35.55 2.76 24.36
CA VAL A 173 -36.86 3.19 23.85
C VAL A 173 -37.44 4.32 24.71
N SER A 174 -37.21 4.34 26.03
CA SER A 174 -37.63 5.47 26.88
C SER A 174 -36.81 6.73 26.66
N VAL A 175 -35.52 6.64 26.34
CA VAL A 175 -34.67 7.77 25.96
C VAL A 175 -35.16 8.36 24.65
N VAL A 176 -35.30 7.54 23.60
CA VAL A 176 -35.76 7.99 22.28
C VAL A 176 -37.21 8.51 22.31
N SER A 177 -38.08 7.97 23.16
CA SER A 177 -39.48 8.47 23.31
C SER A 177 -39.64 9.66 24.26
N ARG A 178 -38.63 10.01 25.08
CA ARG A 178 -38.68 11.18 26.00
C ARG A 178 -37.87 12.39 25.53
N MET A 179 -37.12 12.29 24.43
CA MET A 179 -36.47 13.43 23.76
C MET A 179 -37.45 14.45 23.12
N GLY A 180 -38.74 14.39 23.44
CA GLY A 180 -39.79 15.29 22.94
C GLY A 180 -40.21 16.44 23.87
N SER A 181 -39.64 16.58 25.08
CA SER A 181 -39.96 17.70 25.98
C SER A 181 -38.78 18.17 26.86
N ALA A 182 -38.85 19.42 27.31
CA ALA A 182 -37.70 20.15 27.86
C ALA A 182 -37.25 19.71 29.28
N GLU A 183 -38.08 18.98 30.04
CA GLU A 183 -37.80 18.67 31.46
C GLU A 183 -36.99 17.38 31.67
N GLY A 184 -36.72 16.60 30.63
CA GLY A 184 -36.06 15.29 30.74
C GLY A 184 -34.54 15.30 30.98
N TRP A 185 -33.87 16.45 30.86
CA TRP A 185 -32.40 16.53 30.73
C TRP A 185 -31.62 16.48 32.05
N ALA A 186 -32.27 16.60 33.21
CA ALA A 186 -31.58 16.81 34.48
C ALA A 186 -31.06 15.53 35.19
N SER A 187 -31.59 14.34 34.86
CA SER A 187 -31.43 13.13 35.72
C SER A 187 -30.79 11.91 35.05
N LEU A 188 -30.18 12.05 33.87
CA LEU A 188 -29.58 10.92 33.11
C LEU A 188 -28.04 10.95 33.01
N GLY A 189 -27.39 11.99 33.52
CA GLY A 189 -25.99 12.30 33.20
C GLY A 189 -24.90 11.41 33.83
N ASN A 190 -25.20 10.63 34.88
CA ASN A 190 -24.17 9.90 35.64
C ASN A 190 -24.07 8.41 35.24
N ASP A 191 -25.17 7.67 35.35
CA ASP A 191 -25.13 6.20 35.25
C ASP A 191 -24.80 5.70 33.83
N ALA A 192 -25.23 6.45 32.80
CA ALA A 192 -24.99 6.10 31.40
C ALA A 192 -23.53 6.25 30.93
N LEU A 193 -22.71 7.03 31.65
CA LEU A 193 -21.28 7.20 31.34
C LEU A 193 -20.41 6.10 31.98
N ALA A 194 -20.88 5.48 33.06
CA ALA A 194 -20.15 4.37 33.70
C ALA A 194 -20.13 3.12 32.81
N GLU A 195 -21.28 2.69 32.27
CA GLU A 195 -21.36 1.51 31.39
C GLU A 195 -20.66 1.72 30.03
N ALA A 196 -20.49 2.98 29.58
CA ALA A 196 -19.76 3.29 28.35
C ALA A 196 -18.22 3.20 28.50
N GLY A 197 -17.69 3.32 29.72
CA GLY A 197 -16.25 3.34 29.99
C GLY A 197 -15.57 1.97 29.84
N ASP A 198 -16.16 0.92 30.42
CA ASP A 198 -15.64 -0.46 30.30
C ASP A 198 -15.66 -0.95 28.84
N MET A 199 -16.73 -0.62 28.10
CA MET A 199 -16.99 -1.14 26.75
C MET A 199 -15.98 -0.69 25.68
N LEU A 200 -15.17 0.34 25.97
CA LEU A 200 -14.10 0.84 25.08
C LEU A 200 -12.72 0.23 25.36
N SER A 201 -12.58 -0.64 26.36
CA SER A 201 -11.27 -1.18 26.74
C SER A 201 -10.85 -2.45 26.00
N ASP A 202 -11.79 -3.30 25.59
CA ASP A 202 -11.51 -4.58 24.91
C ASP A 202 -11.28 -4.44 23.39
N THR A 203 -11.71 -3.33 22.77
CA THR A 203 -11.61 -3.14 21.31
C THR A 203 -10.19 -2.82 20.83
N GLY A 204 -9.30 -2.39 21.72
CA GLY A 204 -7.94 -1.95 21.39
C GLY A 204 -6.93 -3.06 21.04
N HIS A 205 -7.35 -4.33 21.06
CA HIS A 205 -6.44 -5.48 21.09
C HIS A 205 -6.29 -6.27 19.77
N PHE A 206 -6.81 -5.75 18.64
CA PHE A 206 -7.18 -6.57 17.47
C PHE A 206 -6.57 -6.16 16.10
N ILE A 207 -5.77 -5.10 16.01
CA ILE A 207 -5.46 -4.41 14.73
C ILE A 207 -4.02 -4.68 14.17
N SER A 208 -3.26 -5.61 14.75
CA SER A 208 -1.79 -5.68 14.56
C SER A 208 -1.21 -6.78 13.64
N GLU A 209 -1.91 -7.30 12.60
CA GLU A 209 -1.49 -8.55 11.89
C GLU A 209 -1.69 -8.68 10.32
N MET A 210 -1.37 -7.73 9.39
CA MET A 210 -1.57 -7.93 7.89
C MET A 210 -0.84 -6.98 6.85
N TRP A 211 -0.92 -7.27 5.51
CA TRP A 211 -0.45 -6.58 4.20
C TRP A 211 0.78 -7.23 3.46
N GLN A 212 1.12 -7.19 2.12
CA GLN A 212 0.68 -6.61 0.77
C GLN A 212 0.92 -7.53 -0.53
N PRO A 213 0.27 -7.31 -1.73
CA PRO A 213 0.30 -8.19 -2.96
C PRO A 213 0.92 -7.66 -4.32
N THR A 214 0.94 -8.49 -5.41
CA THR A 214 1.39 -8.25 -6.85
C THR A 214 0.47 -9.00 -7.88
N VAL A 215 0.84 -9.20 -9.17
CA VAL A 215 -0.10 -9.41 -10.32
C VAL A 215 0.09 -10.58 -11.35
N ALA A 216 0.85 -10.55 -12.49
CA ALA A 216 0.69 -11.58 -13.59
C ALA A 216 1.92 -11.98 -14.57
N THR A 217 1.75 -12.83 -15.65
CA THR A 217 2.68 -13.89 -16.26
C THR A 217 2.40 -14.47 -17.69
N ALA A 218 3.43 -15.02 -18.36
CA ALA A 218 3.41 -15.70 -19.67
C ALA A 218 2.15 -16.52 -20.12
N TYR A 219 1.76 -16.41 -21.41
CA TYR A 219 0.70 -17.15 -22.11
C TYR A 219 1.41 -18.29 -22.86
N PRO A 220 0.98 -19.55 -22.68
CA PRO A 220 1.71 -20.69 -23.24
C PRO A 220 1.90 -20.62 -24.75
N GLY A 221 3.16 -20.60 -25.20
CA GLY A 221 3.53 -20.68 -26.61
C GLY A 221 3.98 -19.38 -27.29
N SER A 222 4.07 -18.28 -26.56
CA SER A 222 4.78 -17.07 -27.01
C SER A 222 6.30 -17.25 -26.93
N ASP A 223 7.10 -16.73 -27.86
CA ASP A 223 8.57 -16.86 -27.88
C ASP A 223 9.33 -15.50 -27.99
N PRO A 224 10.25 -15.15 -27.06
CA PRO A 224 10.94 -13.84 -26.99
C PRO A 224 11.69 -13.32 -28.21
N LYS A 225 11.52 -12.02 -28.49
CA LYS A 225 12.28 -11.21 -29.45
C LYS A 225 12.57 -9.82 -28.85
N GLN A 226 13.31 -8.99 -29.58
CA GLN A 226 13.97 -7.77 -29.07
C GLN A 226 13.80 -6.55 -29.99
N ASP A 227 12.66 -6.41 -30.70
CA ASP A 227 12.42 -5.38 -31.74
C ASP A 227 11.14 -4.47 -31.52
N ASP A 228 11.22 -3.20 -30.97
CA ASP A 228 10.14 -2.18 -30.64
C ASP A 228 9.89 -1.62 -29.15
N LYS A 229 10.65 -0.63 -28.56
CA LYS A 229 11.25 -0.38 -27.15
C LYS A 229 10.77 0.75 -26.00
N ILE A 230 10.70 0.83 -24.55
CA ILE A 230 10.25 1.94 -23.42
C ILE A 230 11.10 2.50 -22.14
N ASP A 231 10.85 3.81 -21.70
CA ASP A 231 10.75 4.73 -20.43
C ASP A 231 9.41 4.89 -19.59
N CYS A 232 9.47 5.07 -18.26
CA CYS A 232 8.40 5.10 -17.22
C CYS A 232 8.76 5.84 -15.87
N HIS A 233 8.41 7.11 -15.61
CA HIS A 233 8.78 7.97 -14.45
C HIS A 233 7.98 7.98 -13.07
N LYS A 234 6.91 7.22 -12.80
CA LYS A 234 5.92 7.22 -11.64
C LYS A 234 5.78 5.87 -10.96
N HIS A 235 6.14 4.80 -11.65
CA HIS A 235 7.10 3.93 -10.99
C HIS A 235 8.46 4.63 -11.07
N PRO A 236 9.23 4.77 -9.97
CA PRO A 236 10.46 5.54 -9.99
C PRO A 236 11.72 4.79 -9.46
N SER A 237 12.83 4.77 -10.21
CA SER A 237 13.99 3.83 -10.13
C SER A 237 15.03 3.92 -9.02
N SER A 238 14.98 4.98 -8.28
CA SER A 238 15.99 5.53 -7.42
C SER A 238 15.43 6.56 -6.44
N PHE A 239 14.56 6.07 -5.55
CA PHE A 239 14.31 6.50 -4.16
C PHE A 239 14.24 8.00 -3.74
N THR A 240 15.06 8.94 -4.25
CA THR A 240 14.95 10.39 -3.94
C THR A 240 13.51 10.85 -4.16
N GLN A 241 12.99 10.48 -5.32
CA GLN A 241 11.61 10.71 -5.76
C GLN A 241 10.61 9.72 -5.16
N PHE A 242 10.78 9.47 -3.88
CA PHE A 242 9.77 8.89 -3.01
C PHE A 242 9.54 9.78 -1.77
N MET A 243 10.49 10.69 -1.46
CA MET A 243 10.50 11.47 -0.20
C MET A 243 9.68 12.79 -0.11
N ALA A 244 9.12 13.33 -1.19
CA ALA A 244 8.33 14.58 -1.23
C ALA A 244 6.80 14.47 -1.50
N GLN A 245 6.22 13.46 -2.17
CA GLN A 245 4.74 13.34 -2.27
C GLN A 245 4.15 12.75 -1.00
N LYS A 246 4.95 11.90 -0.34
CA LYS A 246 4.91 11.66 1.10
C LYS A 246 4.80 12.94 1.94
N LEU A 247 5.10 14.10 1.37
CA LEU A 247 4.99 15.41 2.00
C LEU A 247 3.89 16.31 1.41
N GLN A 248 3.50 16.16 0.14
CA GLN A 248 2.25 16.75 -0.37
C GLN A 248 1.02 16.13 0.30
N ALA A 249 1.17 14.92 0.86
CA ALA A 249 0.13 14.13 1.53
C ALA A 249 -0.20 14.53 2.97
N LEU A 250 0.55 15.44 3.60
CA LEU A 250 0.47 15.71 5.05
C LEU A 250 -0.69 16.67 5.41
N THR A 251 -1.86 16.41 4.80
CA THR A 251 -2.80 17.45 4.36
C THR A 251 -4.30 17.09 4.48
N ASP A 252 -4.67 15.91 5.00
CA ASP A 252 -6.05 15.41 4.96
C ASP A 252 -6.51 14.68 6.27
N ASP A 253 -7.79 14.63 6.70
CA ASP A 253 -8.96 15.54 6.57
C ASP A 253 -10.23 14.95 7.30
N PRO A 254 -11.35 15.68 7.59
CA PRO A 254 -11.29 16.82 8.51
C PRO A 254 -12.52 17.11 9.44
N VAL A 255 -13.67 16.39 9.46
CA VAL A 255 -14.72 16.52 10.55
C VAL A 255 -15.46 15.24 10.91
N GLY A 256 -16.47 14.82 10.14
CA GLY A 256 -17.59 14.04 10.74
C GLY A 256 -17.11 12.71 11.35
N THR A 257 -16.10 12.15 10.70
CA THR A 257 -15.33 10.96 11.06
C THR A 257 -14.22 11.25 12.09
N VAL A 258 -13.68 12.47 12.08
CA VAL A 258 -12.63 13.05 12.95
C VAL A 258 -13.21 13.38 14.33
N LEU A 259 -13.73 12.33 14.96
CA LEU A 259 -14.57 12.38 16.15
C LEU A 259 -14.46 11.05 16.90
N GLY A 260 -14.68 9.95 16.18
CA GLY A 260 -14.34 8.58 16.59
C GLY A 260 -12.88 8.22 16.31
N ALA A 261 -12.27 8.79 15.24
CA ALA A 261 -10.86 8.62 14.92
C ALA A 261 -9.89 9.20 15.98
N MET A 262 -10.41 9.99 16.93
CA MET A 262 -9.60 10.77 17.86
C MET A 262 -9.37 10.02 19.18
N ASN A 263 -8.63 8.90 19.09
CA ASN A 263 -7.69 8.43 20.13
C ASN A 263 -6.83 7.19 19.74
N THR A 264 -6.16 7.21 18.58
CA THR A 264 -5.17 6.16 18.24
C THR A 264 -4.05 6.57 17.26
N PHE A 265 -4.13 7.72 16.57
CA PHE A 265 -3.29 7.97 15.39
C PHE A 265 -1.80 8.19 15.66
N ASP A 266 -1.42 8.71 16.84
CA ASP A 266 -0.02 8.86 17.29
C ASP A 266 0.79 7.53 17.40
N VAL A 267 0.16 6.38 17.13
CA VAL A 267 0.80 5.05 17.17
C VAL A 267 0.76 4.33 15.81
N LEU A 268 -0.15 4.70 14.90
CA LEU A 268 -0.19 4.14 13.54
C LEU A 268 0.48 5.04 12.49
N GLU A 269 0.59 6.35 12.74
CA GLU A 269 1.30 7.25 11.81
C GLU A 269 2.82 7.03 11.88
N THR A 270 3.38 6.82 13.08
CA THR A 270 4.74 6.29 13.25
C THR A 270 4.85 4.82 12.78
N GLY A 271 3.75 4.07 12.80
CA GLY A 271 3.70 2.66 12.35
C GLY A 271 3.68 2.48 10.83
N PHE A 272 3.25 3.48 10.05
CA PHE A 272 3.10 3.36 8.59
C PHE A 272 4.03 4.27 7.79
N GLN A 273 4.51 5.38 8.35
CA GLN A 273 5.67 6.07 7.75
C GLN A 273 6.98 5.26 7.88
N ALA A 274 6.99 4.24 8.75
CA ALA A 274 7.99 3.17 8.79
C ALA A 274 8.07 2.36 7.49
N ALA A 275 6.94 2.17 6.79
CA ALA A 275 6.81 1.23 5.68
C ALA A 275 7.57 1.60 4.39
N SER A 276 8.36 2.68 4.39
CA SER A 276 9.36 2.99 3.35
C SER A 276 10.56 3.79 3.89
N ALA A 277 11.11 3.39 5.05
CA ALA A 277 12.44 3.83 5.49
C ALA A 277 13.44 2.66 5.40
N LEU A 278 13.76 2.25 4.17
CA LEU A 278 14.57 1.07 3.84
C LEU A 278 14.04 -0.27 4.43
N ILE A 279 12.95 -0.81 3.86
CA ILE A 279 13.20 -1.87 2.87
C ILE A 279 13.60 -1.12 1.60
N GLY A 280 14.68 -1.50 0.95
CA GLY A 280 15.13 -0.83 -0.26
C GLY A 280 14.02 -0.80 -1.32
N SER A 281 13.57 0.40 -1.70
CA SER A 281 13.10 0.65 -3.06
C SER A 281 14.31 0.90 -3.97
N VAL A 282 15.27 0.01 -3.88
CA VAL A 282 15.86 -0.57 -5.07
C VAL A 282 15.21 -1.95 -5.11
N SER A 283 14.22 -2.14 -5.99
CA SER A 283 14.00 -3.51 -6.44
C SER A 283 15.20 -3.81 -7.30
N ASN A 284 15.90 -4.87 -6.93
CA ASN A 284 16.92 -5.46 -7.75
C ASN A 284 18.17 -4.56 -7.92
N LEU A 285 19.32 -5.08 -7.46
CA LEU A 285 20.69 -4.86 -7.91
C LEU A 285 21.63 -6.10 -7.59
N PHE A 286 21.77 -7.15 -8.41
CA PHE A 286 22.97 -8.00 -8.70
C PHE A 286 22.85 -8.84 -9.99
N LYS A 287 23.80 -8.92 -10.94
CA LYS A 287 25.18 -8.35 -11.08
C LYS A 287 25.46 -8.05 -12.58
N GLY A 288 25.65 -6.78 -12.93
CA GLY A 288 25.72 -6.08 -14.25
C GLY A 288 25.92 -6.67 -15.67
N ASP A 289 26.08 -5.73 -16.61
CA ASP A 289 26.84 -5.75 -17.89
C ASP A 289 26.51 -6.60 -19.18
N ASP A 290 25.29 -6.56 -19.86
CA ASP A 290 25.16 -6.37 -21.36
C ASP A 290 23.83 -5.87 -22.10
N GLU A 291 22.65 -5.61 -21.50
CA GLU A 291 21.36 -5.29 -22.17
C GLU A 291 20.55 -4.07 -21.59
N PRO A 292 20.36 -2.89 -22.26
CA PRO A 292 20.14 -1.54 -21.63
C PRO A 292 18.97 -0.99 -20.71
N PRO A 293 19.22 -0.77 -19.39
CA PRO A 293 18.25 -0.80 -18.26
C PRO A 293 17.40 -2.10 -18.09
N ALA A 294 16.23 -2.15 -17.41
CA ALA A 294 15.31 -3.29 -17.07
C ALA A 294 13.76 -3.15 -17.40
N ALA A 295 13.22 -3.35 -18.62
CA ALA A 295 11.90 -2.85 -19.07
C ALA A 295 10.85 -3.88 -19.60
N GLU A 296 9.79 -3.56 -20.39
CA GLU A 296 9.30 -2.39 -21.20
C GLU A 296 9.72 -2.24 -22.70
N TYR A 297 9.33 -3.14 -23.61
CA TYR A 297 9.59 -3.29 -25.10
C TYR A 297 8.06 -3.26 -25.79
N ILE A 298 7.21 -3.21 -26.88
CA ILE A 298 5.63 -3.01 -26.64
C ILE A 298 4.61 -4.12 -26.09
N ALA A 299 3.73 -4.06 -25.03
CA ALA A 299 3.11 -5.29 -24.37
C ALA A 299 1.77 -6.09 -24.65
N GLU A 300 0.64 -5.66 -25.27
CA GLU A 300 -0.38 -6.63 -25.79
C GLU A 300 -0.35 -6.65 -27.31
N GLY A 301 -0.87 -7.68 -27.99
CA GLY A 301 -0.88 -7.78 -29.46
C GLY A 301 -2.16 -8.43 -29.93
N THR A 302 -2.83 -8.07 -31.04
CA THR A 302 -3.98 -8.90 -31.45
C THR A 302 -3.50 -10.27 -31.93
N ARG A 303 -4.20 -11.30 -31.46
CA ARG A 303 -3.93 -12.72 -31.71
C ARG A 303 -3.94 -13.09 -33.20
N ASP A 304 -4.73 -12.35 -33.98
CA ASP A 304 -5.21 -12.70 -35.32
C ASP A 304 -4.56 -11.93 -36.47
N VAL A 305 -4.23 -10.64 -36.27
CA VAL A 305 -3.44 -9.85 -37.24
C VAL A 305 -1.98 -9.92 -36.80
N ARG A 306 -1.02 -9.88 -37.72
CA ARG A 306 0.43 -9.89 -37.40
C ARG A 306 1.25 -9.04 -38.37
N ILE A 307 2.12 -8.18 -37.84
CA ILE A 307 3.19 -7.53 -38.60
C ILE A 307 4.50 -8.31 -38.34
N ASN A 308 5.22 -8.66 -39.40
CA ASN A 308 6.47 -9.44 -39.38
C ASN A 308 6.40 -10.73 -38.48
N SER A 309 5.27 -11.45 -38.54
CA SER A 309 4.97 -12.66 -37.75
C SER A 309 4.75 -12.47 -36.23
N GLN A 310 4.78 -11.23 -35.75
CA GLN A 310 4.55 -10.83 -34.36
C GLN A 310 3.09 -10.29 -34.22
N PRO A 311 2.33 -10.62 -33.14
CA PRO A 311 0.93 -10.19 -32.94
C PRO A 311 0.69 -8.68 -33.13
N ALA A 312 -0.40 -8.31 -33.81
CA ALA A 312 -0.60 -6.94 -34.26
C ALA A 312 -1.68 -6.21 -33.46
N ALA A 313 -1.36 -5.17 -32.70
CA ALA A 313 -2.23 -4.56 -31.68
C ALA A 313 -3.13 -3.37 -32.11
N ARG A 314 -3.54 -2.50 -31.18
CA ARG A 314 -4.22 -1.21 -31.43
C ARG A 314 -4.05 -0.20 -30.29
N SER A 315 -4.57 1.03 -30.48
CA SER A 315 -4.71 2.01 -29.40
C SER A 315 -5.39 1.36 -28.21
N GLY A 316 -4.62 1.30 -27.12
CA GLY A 316 -4.85 0.39 -26.02
C GLY A 316 -4.56 -1.09 -26.33
N VAL A 317 -3.35 -1.50 -25.94
CA VAL A 317 -2.82 -2.83 -25.68
C VAL A 317 -1.69 -2.74 -24.63
N ARG A 318 -1.76 -3.54 -23.59
CA ARG A 318 -1.12 -3.32 -22.31
C ARG A 318 0.41 -3.43 -22.27
N CYS A 319 1.02 -3.31 -21.06
CA CYS A 319 2.39 -2.81 -20.83
C CYS A 319 3.18 -3.27 -19.52
N THR A 320 4.31 -2.66 -18.98
CA THR A 320 5.30 -3.14 -17.92
C THR A 320 5.91 -2.47 -16.51
N CYS A 321 5.69 -1.57 -15.44
CA CYS A 321 4.96 -0.52 -14.52
C CYS A 321 3.40 -0.32 -13.95
N GLU A 322 2.37 0.44 -14.50
CA GLU A 322 0.82 0.45 -14.50
C GLU A 322 0.05 1.52 -15.43
N ALA A 323 -0.05 1.33 -16.78
CA ALA A 323 -0.17 2.35 -17.89
C ALA A 323 -0.75 2.17 -19.32
N LYS A 324 -1.31 3.27 -19.89
CA LYS A 324 -2.40 3.28 -20.89
C LYS A 324 -2.51 4.10 -22.21
N VAL A 325 -2.58 3.43 -23.35
CA VAL A 325 -2.33 3.94 -24.73
C VAL A 325 -3.63 4.74 -25.03
N VAL A 326 -3.65 6.07 -25.00
CA VAL A 326 -4.89 6.88 -25.09
C VAL A 326 -4.99 7.67 -26.38
N ASP A 327 -5.75 7.14 -27.33
CA ASP A 327 -6.35 7.81 -28.50
C ASP A 327 -6.39 9.36 -28.57
N GLU A 328 -6.71 10.07 -27.46
CA GLU A 328 -6.64 11.54 -27.40
C GLU A 328 -5.87 12.10 -26.18
N PRO A 329 -4.72 12.75 -26.42
CA PRO A 329 -4.06 13.66 -25.49
C PRO A 329 -4.52 15.09 -25.72
N GLU A 330 -4.81 15.82 -24.65
CA GLU A 330 -5.21 17.22 -24.73
C GLU A 330 -4.11 18.16 -25.32
N ASN A 331 -2.86 17.70 -25.49
CA ASN A 331 -1.74 18.49 -26.03
C ASN A 331 -1.53 18.28 -27.55
N GLY A 332 -2.32 17.43 -28.20
CA GLY A 332 -2.36 17.35 -29.67
C GLY A 332 -1.09 16.80 -30.32
N VAL A 333 -0.72 15.57 -29.99
CA VAL A 333 -0.19 14.65 -31.00
C VAL A 333 -1.21 13.55 -31.14
N HIS A 334 -1.44 13.09 -32.38
CA HIS A 334 -2.64 12.31 -32.69
C HIS A 334 -2.38 10.94 -33.27
N VAL A 335 -3.08 10.02 -32.61
CA VAL A 335 -3.56 8.77 -33.12
C VAL A 335 -4.20 8.96 -34.48
N SER A 336 -3.56 8.45 -35.54
CA SER A 336 -4.03 8.60 -36.92
C SER A 336 -5.32 7.83 -37.12
N GLY A 337 -6.36 8.59 -37.47
CA GLY A 337 -7.67 8.06 -37.79
C GLY A 337 -7.78 7.28 -39.12
N ASP A 338 -6.70 6.65 -39.59
CA ASP A 338 -6.56 6.15 -40.97
C ASP A 338 -6.37 4.62 -41.09
N VAL A 339 -5.68 3.96 -40.13
CA VAL A 339 -5.44 2.51 -40.18
C VAL A 339 -5.92 1.86 -38.88
N ARG A 340 -6.68 0.78 -39.01
CA ARG A 340 -7.23 0.01 -37.89
C ARG A 340 -6.78 -1.44 -37.93
N ILE A 341 -6.48 -1.98 -36.76
CA ILE A 341 -6.16 -3.39 -36.54
C ILE A 341 -7.05 -3.88 -35.41
N GLY A 342 -7.49 -5.14 -35.46
CA GLY A 342 -8.54 -5.64 -34.57
C GLY A 342 -8.55 -7.15 -34.44
N GLY A 343 -8.82 -7.60 -33.22
CA GLY A 343 -8.80 -8.99 -32.78
C GLY A 343 -8.66 -9.03 -31.25
N PRO A 344 -8.93 -10.17 -30.61
CA PRO A 344 -8.68 -10.32 -29.17
C PRO A 344 -7.20 -10.16 -28.88
N LEU A 345 -6.87 -9.61 -27.71
CA LEU A 345 -5.50 -9.39 -27.31
C LEU A 345 -4.83 -10.71 -26.90
N LEU A 346 -3.87 -11.14 -27.71
CA LEU A 346 -2.75 -11.95 -27.28
C LEU A 346 -1.64 -11.02 -26.77
N VAL A 347 -1.87 -10.60 -25.54
CA VAL A 347 -0.88 -10.49 -24.48
C VAL A 347 0.37 -11.35 -24.76
N VAL A 348 1.63 -10.81 -24.77
CA VAL A 348 2.89 -11.61 -24.95
C VAL A 348 4.22 -11.34 -24.10
N ARG A 349 4.33 -10.74 -22.86
CA ARG A 349 5.15 -11.00 -21.61
C ARG A 349 4.72 -10.05 -20.38
N ASP A 350 4.42 -10.61 -19.18
CA ASP A 350 4.10 -10.25 -17.72
C ASP A 350 4.08 -8.85 -16.96
N ILE A 351 3.19 -8.64 -15.91
CA ILE A 351 2.96 -7.43 -15.01
C ILE A 351 3.54 -7.73 -13.63
N LYS A 352 4.34 -6.80 -13.14
CA LYS A 352 4.66 -6.54 -11.76
C LYS A 352 4.24 -5.09 -11.57
N SER A 353 3.12 -4.87 -10.87
CA SER A 353 2.90 -3.61 -10.16
C SER A 353 4.07 -3.52 -9.19
N GLY A 354 4.76 -2.39 -9.09
CA GLY A 354 6.11 -2.29 -8.49
C GLY A 354 6.19 -2.61 -7.00
N LYS A 355 6.06 -3.88 -6.65
CA LYS A 355 6.04 -4.44 -5.29
C LYS A 355 6.88 -5.72 -5.29
N SER A 356 7.96 -5.70 -4.50
CA SER A 356 9.03 -6.72 -4.52
C SER A 356 8.55 -8.13 -4.16
N GLN A 357 9.05 -9.13 -4.89
CA GLN A 357 8.57 -10.51 -4.80
C GLN A 357 8.96 -11.23 -3.49
N ILE A 358 9.97 -10.75 -2.74
CA ILE A 358 10.28 -11.32 -1.41
C ILE A 358 9.18 -10.94 -0.41
N THR A 359 8.75 -9.68 -0.41
CA THR A 359 7.62 -9.18 0.38
C THR A 359 6.31 -9.81 -0.09
N LEU A 360 6.13 -10.00 -1.40
CA LEU A 360 4.99 -10.72 -1.97
C LEU A 360 4.90 -12.14 -1.42
N VAL A 361 5.97 -12.93 -1.50
CA VAL A 361 5.96 -14.34 -1.06
C VAL A 361 5.83 -14.44 0.45
N THR A 362 6.43 -13.51 1.20
CA THR A 362 6.27 -13.43 2.67
C THR A 362 4.85 -13.01 3.06
N THR A 363 4.20 -12.12 2.30
CA THR A 363 2.78 -11.78 2.50
C THR A 363 1.88 -12.94 2.12
N ILE A 364 2.10 -13.58 0.96
CA ILE A 364 1.31 -14.71 0.50
C ILE A 364 1.48 -15.90 1.46
N ALA A 365 2.64 -16.04 2.11
CA ALA A 365 2.80 -16.88 3.29
C ALA A 365 1.91 -16.40 4.46
N LEU A 366 2.06 -15.16 4.93
CA LEU A 366 1.35 -14.60 6.09
C LEU A 366 -0.18 -14.54 5.93
N THR A 367 -0.69 -14.41 4.70
CA THR A 367 -2.12 -14.26 4.38
C THR A 367 -2.81 -15.61 4.16
N PHE A 368 -2.03 -16.69 3.96
CA PHE A 368 -2.53 -18.06 3.83
C PHE A 368 -2.04 -19.02 4.93
N MET A 369 -1.09 -18.59 5.76
CA MET A 369 -0.97 -19.03 7.15
C MET A 369 -2.03 -18.31 7.99
N GLN A 370 -2.37 -18.88 9.14
CA GLN A 370 -3.45 -18.37 10.00
C GLN A 370 -2.92 -17.43 11.09
N PRO A 371 -3.78 -16.56 11.68
CA PRO A 371 -3.34 -15.50 12.59
C PRO A 371 -2.44 -15.98 13.73
N GLY A 372 -2.66 -17.19 14.26
CA GLY A 372 -1.78 -17.84 15.24
C GLY A 372 -0.33 -18.10 14.80
N ARG A 373 0.09 -17.72 13.58
CA ARG A 373 1.49 -17.75 13.11
C ARG A 373 2.03 -16.43 12.59
N ALA A 374 1.22 -15.36 12.63
CA ALA A 374 1.62 -14.05 12.10
C ALA A 374 2.34 -13.19 13.14
N SER A 375 1.89 -13.24 14.40
CA SER A 375 2.24 -12.28 15.47
C SER A 375 3.74 -12.19 15.78
N ALA A 376 4.50 -13.28 15.60
CA ALA A 376 5.92 -13.33 15.93
C ALA A 376 6.84 -12.75 14.84
N LYS A 377 6.39 -12.66 13.58
CA LYS A 377 7.21 -12.15 12.46
C LYS A 377 7.35 -10.62 12.44
N SER A 378 6.35 -9.89 12.92
CA SER A 378 6.27 -8.44 12.74
C SER A 378 7.11 -7.64 13.75
N ALA A 379 7.40 -8.19 14.94
CA ALA A 379 8.17 -7.49 15.98
C ALA A 379 9.57 -7.07 15.50
N CYS A 380 10.32 -8.02 14.95
CA CYS A 380 11.70 -7.81 14.48
C CYS A 380 11.80 -6.72 13.40
N PHE A 381 10.92 -6.82 12.39
CA PHE A 381 10.98 -5.89 11.26
C PHE A 381 10.54 -4.46 11.65
N MET A 382 9.52 -4.33 12.50
CA MET A 382 9.01 -3.02 12.93
C MET A 382 10.02 -2.23 13.76
N MET A 383 10.85 -2.91 14.57
CA MET A 383 11.89 -2.23 15.35
C MET A 383 12.96 -1.60 14.44
N GLY A 384 13.50 -2.37 13.48
CA GLY A 384 14.49 -1.87 12.50
C GLY A 384 13.99 -0.70 11.65
N LEU A 385 12.72 -0.70 11.26
CA LEU A 385 12.12 0.40 10.51
C LEU A 385 12.02 1.71 11.32
N GLY A 386 11.62 1.63 12.60
CA GLY A 386 11.53 2.81 13.48
C GLY A 386 12.87 3.51 13.69
N ILE A 387 13.97 2.74 13.67
CA ILE A 387 15.35 3.25 13.69
C ILE A 387 15.68 3.99 12.39
N ASN A 388 15.43 3.36 11.23
CA ASN A 388 15.71 4.00 9.94
C ASN A 388 14.89 5.29 9.74
N MET A 389 13.64 5.34 10.20
CA MET A 389 12.86 6.59 10.26
C MET A 389 13.56 7.66 11.09
N MET A 390 14.06 7.31 12.27
CA MET A 390 14.72 8.26 13.18
C MET A 390 16.05 8.76 12.59
N VAL A 391 16.80 7.91 11.90
CA VAL A 391 17.99 8.28 11.10
C VAL A 391 17.61 9.20 9.93
N GLN A 392 16.56 8.91 9.17
CA GLN A 392 16.12 9.76 8.05
C GLN A 392 15.58 11.11 8.51
N LYS A 393 14.80 11.15 9.59
CA LYS A 393 14.34 12.41 10.23
C LYS A 393 15.53 13.23 10.73
N ALA A 394 16.53 12.58 11.33
CA ALA A 394 17.78 13.23 11.72
C ALA A 394 18.59 13.71 10.49
N GLY A 395 18.52 13.02 9.35
CA GLY A 395 19.19 13.34 8.09
C GLY A 395 18.57 14.49 7.28
N SER A 396 17.31 14.87 7.53
CA SER A 396 16.62 15.94 6.81
C SER A 396 16.38 17.17 7.69
N ALA A 397 16.87 18.33 7.24
CA ALA A 397 16.65 19.63 7.86
C ALA A 397 15.19 20.10 7.75
N LEU A 398 14.54 19.79 6.62
CA LEU A 398 13.20 20.23 6.27
C LEU A 398 12.35 19.06 5.81
N ASN A 399 11.04 19.23 5.95
CA ASN A 399 10.04 18.32 5.44
C ASN A 399 10.21 18.18 3.90
N ARG A 400 10.24 19.28 3.13
CA ARG A 400 10.59 19.26 1.68
C ARG A 400 12.11 19.08 1.52
N PRO A 401 12.64 17.87 1.26
CA PRO A 401 13.94 17.49 1.80
C PRO A 401 15.08 18.44 1.44
N VAL A 402 15.75 18.90 2.49
CA VAL A 402 17.06 19.57 2.46
C VAL A 402 17.93 18.73 3.39
N ASN A 403 19.04 18.19 2.91
CA ASN A 403 19.88 17.33 3.74
C ASN A 403 20.55 18.15 4.85
N ALA A 404 20.50 17.63 6.08
CA ALA A 404 20.96 18.35 7.27
C ALA A 404 22.48 18.60 7.32
N ALA A 405 23.28 17.76 6.68
CA ALA A 405 24.75 17.87 6.66
C ALA A 405 25.29 18.64 5.45
N THR A 406 24.68 18.49 4.27
CA THR A 406 25.14 19.14 3.02
C THR A 406 24.38 20.42 2.67
N GLY A 407 23.22 20.67 3.28
CA GLY A 407 22.39 21.84 2.99
C GLY A 407 21.80 21.87 1.58
N ALA A 408 21.93 20.77 0.85
CA ALA A 408 21.47 20.64 -0.51
C ALA A 408 19.97 20.37 -0.56
N LYS A 409 19.29 20.98 -1.53
CA LYS A 409 17.88 20.71 -1.82
C LYS A 409 17.80 19.43 -2.64
N TYR A 410 16.91 18.53 -2.22
CA TYR A 410 16.54 17.35 -3.02
C TYR A 410 15.08 17.48 -3.45
N LEU A 411 14.79 17.27 -4.72
CA LEU A 411 13.43 16.97 -5.19
C LEU A 411 13.36 15.57 -5.76
N ALA A 412 12.15 15.06 -5.64
CA ALA A 412 11.92 14.02 -4.67
C ALA A 412 10.41 13.71 -4.64
N GLY A 413 10.02 12.68 -3.89
CA GLY A 413 8.62 12.26 -3.82
C GLY A 413 8.02 11.59 -5.02
N ASP A 414 6.88 10.98 -4.78
CA ASP A 414 5.95 10.60 -5.83
C ASP A 414 5.39 11.84 -6.62
N ASP A 415 5.96 13.04 -6.40
CA ASP A 415 5.57 14.39 -6.87
C ASP A 415 6.27 14.78 -8.16
N ASP A 416 7.56 14.50 -8.25
CA ASP A 416 8.31 14.60 -9.50
C ASP A 416 8.15 13.33 -10.35
N VAL A 417 7.55 12.32 -9.72
CA VAL A 417 7.26 10.97 -10.20
C VAL A 417 6.05 11.05 -11.10
N ASP A 418 6.35 10.73 -12.34
CA ASP A 418 5.66 11.29 -13.46
C ASP A 418 5.13 10.25 -14.45
N PHE A 419 5.40 8.89 -14.41
CA PHE A 419 4.97 7.63 -15.21
C PHE A 419 4.94 6.16 -14.59
N SER A 420 3.81 5.50 -14.26
CA SER A 420 3.83 4.04 -13.84
C SER A 420 3.36 3.11 -14.94
N LEU A 421 4.17 2.25 -15.59
CA LEU A 421 3.81 1.49 -16.82
C LEU A 421 3.98 -0.09 -17.16
N PRO A 422 3.16 -1.19 -16.76
CA PRO A 422 3.06 -2.45 -15.76
C PRO A 422 3.61 -3.92 -15.81
N GLY A 423 4.69 -4.43 -15.12
CA GLY A 423 5.49 -5.59 -15.67
C GLY A 423 6.93 -5.98 -15.42
N HIS A 424 7.37 -6.87 -16.32
CA HIS A 424 8.46 -7.85 -16.25
C HIS A 424 9.62 -7.48 -15.38
N PHE A 425 10.14 -6.34 -15.74
CA PHE A 425 10.78 -5.50 -14.81
C PHE A 425 10.10 -4.15 -15.01
N PRO A 426 9.55 -3.55 -13.94
CA PRO A 426 9.08 -2.20 -13.98
C PRO A 426 10.27 -1.32 -14.32
N LEU A 427 10.25 -0.63 -15.45
CA LEU A 427 10.87 0.67 -15.40
C LEU A 427 10.32 1.32 -14.15
N GLU A 428 11.26 1.95 -13.53
CA GLU A 428 10.95 2.95 -12.60
C GLU A 428 11.87 4.08 -13.13
N TRP A 429 11.45 5.32 -13.40
CA TRP A 429 12.29 6.47 -13.85
C TRP A 429 12.06 7.60 -12.88
N GLN A 430 13.07 8.42 -12.70
CA GLN A 430 13.06 9.33 -11.61
C GLN A 430 13.75 10.62 -12.00
N ARG A 431 13.00 11.66 -12.45
CA ARG A 431 13.45 13.08 -12.46
C ARG A 431 13.90 13.58 -11.06
N THR A 432 14.96 13.02 -10.51
CA THR A 432 15.48 13.43 -9.21
C THR A 432 16.08 14.82 -9.36
N TYR A 433 15.90 15.67 -8.35
CA TYR A 433 16.72 16.88 -8.23
C TYR A 433 17.68 16.72 -7.07
N SER A 434 18.93 17.11 -7.26
CA SER A 434 19.85 17.45 -6.19
C SER A 434 20.58 18.74 -6.56
N SER A 435 20.57 19.73 -5.68
CA SER A 435 21.40 20.93 -5.85
C SER A 435 22.92 20.67 -5.71
N ARG A 436 23.34 19.39 -5.62
CA ARG A 436 24.74 18.94 -5.72
C ARG A 436 25.04 18.19 -7.01
N ASP A 437 24.06 17.94 -7.88
CA ASP A 437 24.34 17.43 -9.21
C ASP A 437 24.71 18.59 -10.14
N GLU A 438 26.02 18.79 -10.29
CA GLU A 438 26.56 19.88 -11.09
C GLU A 438 26.55 19.60 -12.61
N ARG A 439 26.11 18.41 -13.05
CA ARG A 439 26.09 18.05 -14.47
C ARG A 439 25.13 18.93 -15.25
N THR A 440 25.65 19.68 -16.22
CA THR A 440 24.87 20.58 -17.08
C THR A 440 24.33 19.89 -18.35
N GLU A 441 24.87 18.72 -18.70
CA GLU A 441 24.55 17.99 -19.93
C GLU A 441 23.29 17.12 -19.85
N GLY A 442 22.77 16.87 -18.64
CA GLY A 442 21.63 15.98 -18.40
C GLY A 442 20.32 16.40 -19.08
N MET A 443 19.41 15.45 -19.26
CA MET A 443 18.20 15.57 -20.08
C MET A 443 17.24 16.66 -19.61
N PHE A 444 17.29 17.05 -18.33
CA PHE A 444 16.49 18.13 -17.73
C PHE A 444 17.30 19.36 -17.32
N GLY A 445 18.63 19.32 -17.49
CA GLY A 445 19.56 20.37 -17.08
C GLY A 445 20.03 20.26 -15.63
N ARG A 446 20.83 21.26 -15.21
CA ARG A 446 21.62 21.20 -13.97
C ARG A 446 20.76 20.91 -12.74
N GLY A 447 21.30 20.06 -11.88
CA GLY A 447 20.64 19.57 -10.69
C GLY A 447 19.64 18.43 -10.92
N TRP A 448 19.19 18.18 -12.15
CA TRP A 448 18.25 17.09 -12.44
C TRP A 448 18.97 15.86 -13.01
N SER A 449 18.57 14.68 -12.53
CA SER A 449 19.12 13.38 -12.94
C SER A 449 18.04 12.33 -12.96
N VAL A 450 18.16 11.36 -13.87
CA VAL A 450 17.36 10.13 -13.84
C VAL A 450 18.25 8.89 -13.77
N LEU A 451 17.69 7.75 -13.35
CA LEU A 451 18.41 6.46 -13.41
C LEU A 451 19.04 6.22 -14.79
N TYR A 452 18.35 6.63 -15.85
CA TYR A 452 18.75 6.43 -17.24
C TYR A 452 19.94 7.31 -17.66
N GLU A 453 20.38 8.16 -16.73
CA GLU A 453 21.59 9.00 -16.79
C GLU A 453 22.67 8.57 -15.80
N VAL A 454 22.53 7.40 -15.14
CA VAL A 454 23.70 6.81 -14.48
C VAL A 454 24.79 6.54 -15.52
N CYS A 455 26.02 6.60 -15.09
CA CYS A 455 27.16 6.27 -15.94
C CYS A 455 28.36 5.90 -15.08
N LEU A 456 29.38 5.34 -15.72
CA LEU A 456 30.73 5.37 -15.18
C LEU A 456 31.51 6.46 -15.88
N GLU A 457 32.30 7.19 -15.13
CA GLU A 457 33.27 8.16 -15.65
C GLU A 457 34.64 7.79 -15.09
N ARG A 458 35.74 8.04 -15.80
CA ARG A 458 37.08 7.85 -15.24
C ARG A 458 37.22 8.70 -13.97
N THR A 459 37.77 8.13 -12.91
CA THR A 459 37.97 8.86 -11.64
C THR A 459 38.85 10.09 -11.88
N PRO A 460 38.43 11.31 -11.48
CA PRO A 460 39.22 12.52 -11.63
C PRO A 460 40.62 12.40 -11.06
N ASP A 461 41.59 13.04 -11.73
CA ASP A 461 43.03 13.05 -11.40
C ASP A 461 43.72 11.67 -11.24
N ASN A 462 43.01 10.56 -11.52
CA ASN A 462 43.56 9.22 -11.46
C ASN A 462 44.09 8.75 -12.83
N PRO A 463 45.39 8.45 -12.97
CA PRO A 463 45.96 7.96 -14.22
C PRO A 463 45.54 6.52 -14.55
N ASP A 464 45.05 5.73 -13.59
CA ASP A 464 44.64 4.34 -13.81
C ASP A 464 43.29 4.24 -14.53
N GLU A 465 43.26 3.55 -15.68
CA GLU A 465 42.05 3.35 -16.49
C GLU A 465 41.13 2.24 -15.94
N ASN A 466 41.56 1.59 -14.87
CA ASN A 466 40.75 0.64 -14.10
C ASN A 466 39.98 1.33 -12.95
N CYS A 467 40.27 2.61 -12.64
CA CYS A 467 39.55 3.39 -11.64
C CYS A 467 38.41 4.22 -12.27
N MET A 468 37.18 3.97 -11.84
CA MET A 468 35.98 4.65 -12.35
C MET A 468 35.14 5.21 -11.19
N THR A 469 34.52 6.36 -11.42
CA THR A 469 33.44 6.91 -10.58
C THR A 469 32.10 6.44 -11.12
N TYR A 470 31.31 5.74 -10.32
CA TYR A 470 29.90 5.48 -10.59
C TYR A 470 29.08 6.73 -10.28
N VAL A 471 28.41 7.29 -11.28
CA VAL A 471 27.37 8.31 -11.09
C VAL A 471 26.07 7.56 -10.83
N ALA A 472 25.69 7.49 -9.55
CA ALA A 472 24.46 6.87 -9.09
C ALA A 472 23.22 7.68 -9.54
N PRO A 473 22.01 7.11 -9.50
CA PRO A 473 20.83 7.68 -10.19
C PRO A 473 20.44 9.10 -9.77
N MET A 474 20.81 9.48 -8.55
CA MET A 474 20.54 10.78 -7.92
C MET A 474 21.60 11.85 -8.24
N GLY A 475 22.47 11.59 -9.23
CA GLY A 475 23.68 12.37 -9.49
C GLY A 475 24.84 12.12 -8.50
N ARG A 476 24.62 11.35 -7.42
CA ARG A 476 25.66 11.06 -6.41
C ARG A 476 26.83 10.30 -7.03
N ARG A 477 28.03 10.87 -6.94
CA ARG A 477 29.29 10.24 -7.36
C ARG A 477 29.79 9.25 -6.30
N ILE A 478 30.22 8.07 -6.74
CA ILE A 478 30.76 6.99 -5.90
C ILE A 478 32.04 6.48 -6.57
N ASP A 479 33.20 6.76 -5.99
CA ASP A 479 34.48 6.29 -6.54
C ASP A 479 34.68 4.79 -6.26
N LEU A 480 34.96 4.03 -7.31
CA LEU A 480 35.12 2.59 -7.26
C LEU A 480 36.58 2.19 -7.10
N GLN A 481 36.80 1.03 -6.48
CA GLN A 481 38.11 0.38 -6.47
C GLN A 481 38.53 -0.02 -7.90
N ALA A 482 39.84 -0.11 -8.16
CA ALA A 482 40.36 -0.49 -9.47
C ALA A 482 39.87 -1.88 -9.89
N VAL A 483 39.28 -2.00 -11.09
CA VAL A 483 38.79 -3.28 -11.62
C VAL A 483 39.48 -3.64 -12.92
N GLU A 484 40.42 -4.57 -12.87
CA GLU A 484 41.05 -5.18 -14.05
C GLU A 484 40.02 -5.98 -14.87
N PRO A 485 40.19 -6.13 -16.20
CA PRO A 485 39.33 -7.00 -17.02
C PRO A 485 39.28 -8.44 -16.49
N GLY A 486 38.07 -8.99 -16.34
CA GLY A 486 37.83 -10.31 -15.74
C GLY A 486 37.71 -10.32 -14.20
N SER A 487 37.97 -9.20 -13.52
CA SER A 487 37.95 -9.09 -12.05
C SER A 487 36.70 -8.39 -11.50
N GLY A 488 36.62 -8.23 -10.17
CA GLY A 488 35.56 -7.50 -9.49
C GLY A 488 35.66 -7.57 -7.97
N PHE A 489 34.94 -6.68 -7.28
CA PHE A 489 34.91 -6.54 -5.84
C PHE A 489 33.47 -6.52 -5.28
N TYR A 490 33.35 -6.17 -4.00
CA TYR A 490 32.11 -5.91 -3.28
C TYR A 490 32.36 -4.77 -2.28
N SER A 491 31.49 -3.76 -2.25
CA SER A 491 31.49 -2.66 -1.29
C SER A 491 30.29 -2.80 -0.34
N PRO A 492 30.50 -3.12 0.94
CA PRO A 492 29.44 -3.22 1.93
C PRO A 492 28.67 -1.92 2.16
N GLY A 493 29.37 -0.81 2.42
CA GLY A 493 28.73 0.47 2.78
C GLY A 493 27.83 1.12 1.72
N GLU A 494 27.94 0.68 0.47
CA GLU A 494 27.09 1.14 -0.64
C GLU A 494 26.12 0.05 -1.12
N GLY A 495 26.31 -1.20 -0.66
CA GLY A 495 25.94 -2.41 -1.39
C GLY A 495 26.42 -2.30 -2.84
N LEU A 496 27.68 -2.53 -3.17
CA LEU A 496 28.15 -2.41 -4.57
C LEU A 496 29.16 -3.48 -5.01
N ALA A 497 28.68 -4.55 -5.64
CA ALA A 497 29.52 -5.66 -6.13
C ALA A 497 29.88 -5.58 -7.61
N VAL A 498 30.63 -4.54 -7.94
CA VAL A 498 31.14 -4.26 -9.29
C VAL A 498 32.06 -5.39 -9.79
N ARG A 499 31.96 -5.71 -11.08
CA ARG A 499 32.88 -6.59 -11.82
C ARG A 499 33.26 -5.91 -13.15
N ARG A 500 34.05 -6.58 -13.98
CA ARG A 500 34.37 -6.17 -15.36
C ARG A 500 34.65 -7.39 -16.22
N SER A 501 34.09 -7.47 -17.42
CA SER A 501 34.33 -8.59 -18.34
C SER A 501 35.73 -8.51 -18.99
N GLU A 502 36.23 -9.64 -19.50
CA GLU A 502 37.45 -9.66 -20.32
C GLU A 502 37.33 -8.78 -21.59
N GLN A 503 36.10 -8.54 -22.04
CA GLN A 503 35.78 -7.72 -23.22
C GLN A 503 35.67 -6.21 -22.88
N GLY A 504 35.84 -5.83 -21.60
CA GLY A 504 35.92 -4.43 -21.17
C GLY A 504 34.58 -3.77 -20.82
N HIS A 505 33.47 -4.50 -20.91
CA HIS A 505 32.20 -4.18 -20.27
C HIS A 505 32.42 -4.25 -18.74
N TRP A 506 31.64 -3.53 -17.93
CA TRP A 506 31.77 -3.50 -16.47
C TRP A 506 31.00 -4.67 -15.82
N LEU A 507 30.36 -4.51 -14.64
CA LEU A 507 29.31 -5.39 -14.07
C LEU A 507 28.74 -4.78 -12.74
N ILE A 508 28.11 -3.60 -12.73
CA ILE A 508 27.67 -2.95 -11.46
C ILE A 508 26.37 -3.54 -10.91
N SER A 509 26.24 -3.65 -9.57
CA SER A 509 25.26 -4.40 -8.75
C SER A 509 25.19 -3.93 -7.27
N SER A 510 24.09 -4.11 -6.50
CA SER A 510 23.79 -3.71 -5.07
C SER A 510 22.70 -4.56 -4.32
N ASP A 511 23.04 -5.77 -3.89
CA ASP A 511 22.28 -6.64 -2.97
C ASP A 511 20.93 -7.22 -3.45
N ASP A 512 19.99 -6.47 -4.02
CA ASP A 512 18.61 -6.93 -4.21
C ASP A 512 18.30 -7.65 -5.57
N GLY A 513 19.22 -7.71 -6.57
CA GLY A 513 19.08 -8.52 -7.84
C GLY A 513 19.07 -8.00 -9.34
N VAL A 514 19.14 -6.70 -9.72
CA VAL A 514 19.27 -6.09 -11.10
C VAL A 514 20.68 -6.25 -11.56
N TYR A 515 20.95 -6.26 -12.85
CA TYR A 515 22.32 -6.09 -13.34
C TYR A 515 22.50 -4.74 -14.07
N ARG A 516 23.28 -3.73 -13.61
CA ARG A 516 23.53 -2.51 -14.45
C ARG A 516 24.68 -2.70 -15.45
N LEU A 517 24.58 -2.29 -16.73
CA LEU A 517 25.72 -2.28 -17.71
C LEU A 517 26.19 -0.88 -17.96
N PHE A 518 27.45 -0.77 -18.36
CA PHE A 518 27.98 0.41 -18.99
C PHE A 518 28.87 0.06 -20.19
N GLU A 519 28.46 0.46 -21.40
CA GLU A 519 29.31 0.33 -22.60
C GLU A 519 30.16 1.57 -22.82
N ALA A 520 31.21 1.46 -23.63
CA ALA A 520 31.97 2.61 -24.10
C ALA A 520 31.06 3.64 -24.79
N ASP A 521 31.01 4.87 -24.26
CA ASP A 521 30.26 5.96 -24.89
C ASP A 521 31.02 6.42 -26.15
N PRO A 522 30.45 6.26 -27.37
CA PRO A 522 31.15 6.61 -28.62
C PRO A 522 31.49 8.10 -28.74
N PHE A 523 30.84 8.96 -27.95
CA PHE A 523 31.00 10.41 -27.98
C PHE A 523 31.85 10.94 -26.81
N SER A 524 32.09 10.12 -25.78
CA SER A 524 32.93 10.48 -24.62
C SER A 524 33.79 9.28 -24.19
N PRO A 525 35.04 9.15 -24.69
CA PRO A 525 35.89 7.98 -24.42
C PRO A 525 36.22 7.72 -22.94
N GLN A 526 36.12 8.73 -22.07
CA GLN A 526 36.31 8.60 -20.61
C GLN A 526 35.03 8.14 -19.87
N ARG A 527 33.90 8.05 -20.56
CA ARG A 527 32.60 7.66 -20.02
C ARG A 527 32.24 6.23 -20.47
N ARG A 528 31.57 5.49 -19.59
CA ARG A 528 30.76 4.35 -19.98
C ARG A 528 29.30 4.73 -19.74
N ARG A 529 28.55 4.92 -20.82
CA ARG A 529 27.12 5.27 -20.71
C ARG A 529 26.37 4.06 -20.21
N LEU A 530 25.32 4.28 -19.41
CA LEU A 530 24.43 3.20 -19.01
C LEU A 530 24.04 2.39 -20.24
N LYS A 531 24.18 1.08 -20.12
CA LYS A 531 23.69 0.16 -21.12
C LYS A 531 23.08 -1.16 -20.53
N MET A 532 22.65 -1.26 -19.25
CA MET A 532 21.83 -2.41 -18.66
C MET A 532 21.26 -2.06 -17.28
N LEU A 533 20.13 -2.68 -16.92
CA LEU A 533 19.52 -3.01 -15.61
C LEU A 533 18.88 -4.42 -15.85
N GLY A 534 18.32 -5.12 -14.86
CA GLY A 534 17.45 -6.27 -15.13
C GLY A 534 16.90 -6.88 -13.86
N ASP A 535 16.60 -8.17 -13.80
CA ASP A 535 16.53 -8.91 -12.53
C ASP A 535 17.20 -10.28 -12.64
N ARG A 536 17.32 -10.98 -11.50
CA ARG A 536 17.86 -12.34 -11.41
C ARG A 536 17.09 -13.38 -12.26
N ASN A 537 15.89 -13.04 -12.74
CA ASN A 537 15.09 -13.88 -13.64
C ASN A 537 15.27 -13.54 -15.12
N SER A 538 16.20 -12.65 -15.43
CA SER A 538 16.54 -12.18 -16.76
C SER A 538 15.45 -11.38 -17.48
N ASN A 539 14.75 -10.54 -16.73
CA ASN A 539 13.93 -9.45 -17.26
C ASN A 539 14.82 -8.19 -17.44
N CYS A 540 14.85 -7.52 -18.59
CA CYS A 540 15.85 -6.47 -18.99
C CYS A 540 15.19 -5.28 -19.74
N GLN A 541 15.81 -4.09 -19.89
CA GLN A 541 15.51 -2.87 -20.73
C GLN A 541 16.67 -2.79 -21.76
N HIS A 542 16.59 -1.91 -22.76
CA HIS A 542 17.53 -1.70 -23.84
C HIS A 542 17.54 -0.27 -24.47
N LEU A 543 17.91 0.80 -23.75
CA LEU A 543 18.52 2.06 -24.29
C LEU A 543 19.20 1.83 -25.64
N THR A 544 18.57 2.24 -26.74
CA THR A 544 19.34 2.68 -27.91
C THR A 544 19.58 4.18 -27.78
N TYR A 545 20.74 4.59 -28.27
CA TYR A 545 21.17 5.98 -28.31
C TYR A 545 21.25 6.44 -29.77
N ASP A 546 21.05 7.73 -30.03
CA ASP A 546 21.18 8.26 -31.39
C ASP A 546 22.64 8.59 -31.76
N ASN A 547 22.82 9.05 -33.00
CA ASN A 547 24.11 9.47 -33.55
C ASN A 547 24.65 10.79 -32.94
N HIS A 548 24.03 11.28 -31.86
CA HIS A 548 24.49 12.42 -31.06
C HIS A 548 24.72 12.03 -29.59
N GLY A 549 24.68 10.73 -29.27
CA GLY A 549 24.86 10.22 -27.90
C GLY A 549 23.66 10.46 -27.00
N ARG A 550 22.54 10.97 -27.54
CA ARG A 550 21.32 11.18 -26.77
C ARG A 550 20.64 9.86 -26.55
N LEU A 551 20.13 9.67 -25.34
CA LEU A 551 19.19 8.61 -25.09
C LEU A 551 17.97 8.89 -25.97
N VAL A 552 17.79 8.10 -27.04
CA VAL A 552 16.51 8.13 -27.74
C VAL A 552 15.61 7.01 -27.30
N GLU A 553 16.14 5.88 -26.76
CA GLU A 553 15.47 4.58 -26.80
C GLU A 553 15.59 3.59 -25.58
N ILE A 554 15.26 3.92 -24.31
CA ILE A 554 15.21 2.94 -23.15
C ILE A 554 14.30 1.73 -23.44
N SER A 555 14.61 0.42 -23.19
CA SER A 555 13.64 -0.66 -23.57
C SER A 555 13.70 -2.23 -23.37
N GLY A 556 12.64 -2.85 -22.93
CA GLY A 556 12.49 -4.07 -22.14
C GLY A 556 12.78 -5.49 -22.59
N ASP A 557 11.75 -6.31 -22.41
CA ASP A 557 11.75 -7.73 -22.68
C ASP A 557 10.53 -8.17 -23.52
N ARG A 558 10.72 -9.09 -24.48
CA ARG A 558 9.73 -9.51 -25.52
C ARG A 558 9.07 -8.45 -26.39
N GLN A 559 9.58 -7.23 -26.39
CA GLN A 559 8.79 -6.11 -26.82
C GLN A 559 7.50 -6.08 -26.04
N ARG A 560 7.56 -5.88 -24.70
CA ARG A 560 6.47 -5.50 -23.76
C ARG A 560 6.77 -4.27 -22.75
N PRO A 561 6.36 -2.87 -22.71
CA PRO A 561 6.18 -1.49 -23.52
C PRO A 561 7.19 -0.53 -24.43
N CYS A 562 6.87 0.73 -24.92
CA CYS A 562 7.63 1.62 -25.95
C CYS A 562 8.37 3.12 -26.13
N ILE A 563 9.01 4.13 -25.38
CA ILE A 563 9.30 5.72 -25.44
C ILE A 563 10.06 6.76 -26.40
N ARG A 564 9.51 7.50 -27.39
CA ARG A 564 10.36 8.47 -28.17
C ARG A 564 10.87 9.70 -27.42
N LEU A 565 12.09 9.68 -26.90
CA LEU A 565 12.71 10.91 -26.44
C LEU A 565 12.90 11.82 -27.66
N HIS A 566 12.10 12.89 -27.67
CA HIS A 566 12.12 13.95 -28.65
C HIS A 566 12.80 15.17 -28.05
N TYR A 567 13.74 15.67 -28.84
CA TYR A 567 14.63 16.75 -28.52
C TYR A 567 14.36 17.87 -29.53
N GLU A 568 13.26 18.61 -29.34
CA GLU A 568 12.77 19.64 -30.27
C GLU A 568 13.46 21.02 -30.06
N LEU A 569 14.24 21.17 -28.97
CA LEU A 569 14.96 22.40 -28.63
C LEU A 569 16.27 22.54 -29.41
N ALA A 570 16.25 23.29 -30.51
CA ALA A 570 17.46 23.55 -31.31
C ALA A 570 18.59 24.27 -30.55
N ALA A 571 18.26 25.11 -29.56
CA ALA A 571 19.24 25.79 -28.71
C ALA A 571 19.83 24.88 -27.62
N HIS A 572 19.08 23.85 -27.21
CA HIS A 572 19.41 22.95 -26.10
C HIS A 572 19.18 21.49 -26.53
N PRO A 573 19.94 20.96 -27.51
CA PRO A 573 19.60 19.71 -28.20
C PRO A 573 19.70 18.45 -27.34
N GLN A 574 20.30 18.54 -26.15
CA GLN A 574 20.35 17.49 -25.12
C GLN A 574 19.12 17.47 -24.20
N ARG A 575 18.21 18.46 -24.29
CA ARG A 575 17.05 18.56 -23.40
C ARG A 575 15.84 17.84 -23.95
N VAL A 576 15.33 16.89 -23.18
CA VAL A 576 14.16 16.12 -23.61
C VAL A 576 12.92 16.99 -23.49
N THR A 577 12.32 17.33 -24.63
CA THR A 577 11.16 18.23 -24.72
C THR A 577 9.85 17.48 -24.57
N ARG A 578 9.83 16.28 -25.14
CA ARG A 578 8.65 15.47 -25.37
C ARG A 578 9.08 14.05 -25.61
N ILE A 579 8.11 13.20 -25.40
CA ILE A 579 8.07 11.75 -25.30
C ILE A 579 6.41 11.23 -25.28
N PHE A 580 6.51 10.67 -26.61
CA PHE A 580 5.59 10.02 -27.71
C PHE A 580 5.33 8.41 -27.81
N ARG A 581 4.36 7.49 -27.26
CA ARG A 581 3.98 5.89 -27.05
C ARG A 581 4.08 4.57 -27.92
N HIS A 582 5.03 3.63 -27.85
CA HIS A 582 4.82 2.20 -28.21
C HIS A 582 3.56 1.56 -27.64
N TYR A 583 2.45 1.65 -28.40
CA TYR A 583 1.46 0.61 -28.70
C TYR A 583 1.96 -0.15 -29.96
N PRO A 584 2.07 -1.50 -29.98
CA PRO A 584 2.78 -2.24 -31.03
C PRO A 584 2.02 -2.08 -32.31
N GLU A 585 0.71 -2.23 -32.25
CA GLU A 585 -0.15 -1.45 -33.09
C GLU A 585 -0.98 -0.57 -32.11
N GLY A 586 -1.27 0.69 -32.47
CA GLY A 586 -1.64 1.82 -31.60
C GLY A 586 -0.68 3.01 -31.74
N GLU A 587 -1.23 4.20 -31.97
CA GLU A 587 -1.08 5.11 -33.10
C GLU A 587 -0.05 6.29 -32.85
N PRO A 588 -0.34 7.64 -32.75
CA PRO A 588 0.21 8.70 -31.79
C PRO A 588 -0.58 9.60 -30.73
N GLU A 589 -0.94 9.24 -29.48
CA GLU A 589 -1.06 10.13 -28.30
C GLU A 589 0.26 10.81 -27.77
N LEU A 590 0.19 11.80 -26.87
CA LEU A 590 1.25 12.36 -26.03
C LEU A 590 1.07 12.38 -24.48
N LEU A 591 2.20 12.28 -23.76
CA LEU A 591 2.40 12.23 -22.31
C LEU A 591 3.03 13.48 -21.69
N ARG A 592 4.24 13.49 -21.08
CA ARG A 592 4.73 14.78 -20.51
C ARG A 592 5.33 15.66 -21.59
N ARG A 593 4.93 16.93 -21.60
CA ARG A 593 5.72 18.01 -22.20
C ARG A 593 6.62 18.63 -21.13
N TYR A 594 7.88 18.79 -21.49
CA TYR A 594 8.88 19.46 -20.68
C TYR A 594 9.20 20.83 -21.27
N ARG A 595 9.11 21.85 -20.42
CA ARG A 595 9.35 23.25 -20.75
C ARG A 595 10.62 23.71 -20.05
N TYR A 596 11.36 24.57 -20.74
CA TYR A 596 12.67 25.04 -20.32
C TYR A 596 12.73 26.57 -20.41
N ASP A 597 13.57 27.18 -19.59
CA ASP A 597 13.93 28.59 -19.74
C ASP A 597 14.97 28.81 -20.86
N GLU A 598 15.34 30.06 -21.12
CA GLU A 598 16.32 30.39 -22.16
C GLU A 598 17.72 29.80 -21.87
N ALA A 599 18.04 29.56 -20.60
CA ALA A 599 19.26 28.88 -20.15
C ALA A 599 19.19 27.34 -20.26
N GLY A 600 18.03 26.78 -20.62
CA GLY A 600 17.86 25.33 -20.82
C GLY A 600 17.65 24.57 -19.52
N ARG A 601 17.09 25.20 -18.49
CA ARG A 601 16.75 24.59 -17.19
C ARG A 601 15.27 24.24 -17.17
N LEU A 602 14.92 23.03 -16.70
CA LEU A 602 13.53 22.57 -16.63
C LEU A 602 12.68 23.53 -15.78
N ASN A 603 11.76 24.27 -16.41
CA ASN A 603 10.90 25.26 -15.75
C ASN A 603 9.42 24.83 -15.66
N GLY A 604 9.04 23.76 -16.36
CA GLY A 604 7.67 23.28 -16.34
C GLY A 604 7.55 21.83 -16.78
N VAL A 605 6.80 21.07 -15.99
CA VAL A 605 6.32 19.74 -16.33
C VAL A 605 4.84 19.89 -16.62
N VAL A 606 4.48 19.60 -17.85
CA VAL A 606 3.12 19.71 -18.37
C VAL A 606 2.70 18.31 -18.77
N ASP A 607 1.48 17.97 -18.42
CA ASP A 607 0.80 16.73 -18.80
C ASP A 607 0.41 16.70 -20.29
N ASN A 608 -0.51 15.81 -20.66
CA ASN A 608 -1.24 15.93 -21.90
C ASN A 608 -2.23 17.12 -21.86
N ALA A 609 -2.91 17.40 -20.75
CA ALA A 609 -3.84 18.54 -20.56
C ALA A 609 -3.36 19.93 -21.03
N GLY A 610 -2.04 20.15 -21.12
CA GLY A 610 -1.50 21.49 -21.19
C GLY A 610 -1.54 22.19 -19.83
N GLN A 611 -1.96 21.48 -18.78
CA GLN A 611 -2.00 21.93 -17.40
C GLN A 611 -0.63 21.66 -16.77
N TYR A 612 -0.23 22.54 -15.85
CA TYR A 612 1.06 22.42 -15.20
C TYR A 612 0.97 21.42 -14.04
N GLN A 613 1.66 20.30 -14.24
CA GLN A 613 1.88 19.30 -13.19
C GLN A 613 3.03 19.73 -12.27
N ARG A 614 4.08 20.39 -12.78
CA ARG A 614 5.06 21.10 -11.93
C ARG A 614 5.51 22.40 -12.59
N GLU A 615 5.82 23.42 -11.80
CA GLU A 615 6.57 24.62 -12.23
C GLU A 615 7.88 24.70 -11.44
N PHE A 616 8.95 25.25 -12.03
CA PHE A 616 10.22 25.48 -11.34
C PHE A 616 10.81 26.84 -11.74
N ALA A 617 11.52 27.47 -10.80
CA ALA A 617 12.36 28.64 -11.04
C ALA A 617 13.70 28.54 -10.31
N TYR A 618 14.70 29.23 -10.84
CA TYR A 618 16.09 29.22 -10.39
C TYR A 618 16.61 30.66 -10.32
N ASP A 619 17.70 30.88 -9.59
CA ASP A 619 18.46 32.13 -9.64
C ASP A 619 19.55 32.10 -10.75
N ASP A 620 20.42 33.12 -10.77
CA ASP A 620 21.55 33.21 -11.68
C ASP A 620 22.71 32.25 -11.32
N ASN A 621 22.60 31.49 -10.22
CA ASN A 621 23.58 30.50 -9.76
C ASN A 621 23.11 29.04 -10.03
N ASP A 622 21.98 28.88 -10.73
CA ASP A 622 21.21 27.63 -10.94
C ASP A 622 20.62 27.00 -9.67
N CYS A 623 20.58 27.73 -8.57
CA CYS A 623 19.95 27.27 -7.34
C CYS A 623 18.43 27.41 -7.48
N MET A 624 17.69 26.32 -7.26
CA MET A 624 16.22 26.33 -7.38
C MET A 624 15.60 27.22 -6.30
N THR A 625 14.99 28.33 -6.71
CA THR A 625 14.37 29.34 -5.84
C THR A 625 12.89 29.08 -5.61
N MET A 626 12.22 28.34 -6.51
CA MET A 626 10.82 27.96 -6.36
C MET A 626 10.55 26.63 -7.07
N HIS A 627 9.73 25.76 -6.46
CA HIS A 627 8.97 24.75 -7.20
C HIS A 627 7.49 24.83 -6.83
N ARG A 628 6.64 24.45 -7.78
CA ARG A 628 5.20 24.37 -7.61
C ARG A 628 4.73 22.95 -7.81
N GLU A 629 3.72 22.60 -7.03
CA GLU A 629 3.02 21.32 -7.11
C GLU A 629 1.88 21.31 -8.13
N PRO A 630 1.42 20.11 -8.54
CA PRO A 630 0.32 19.98 -9.47
C PRO A 630 -0.91 20.73 -8.97
N GLY A 631 -1.46 21.62 -9.81
CA GLY A 631 -2.64 22.43 -9.48
C GLY A 631 -2.58 23.21 -8.14
N GLY A 632 -1.40 23.39 -7.53
CA GLY A 632 -1.28 23.62 -6.09
C GLY A 632 -0.28 24.70 -5.67
N GLU A 633 0.30 24.52 -4.48
CA GLU A 633 1.15 25.47 -3.75
C GLU A 633 2.55 25.63 -4.35
N ARG A 634 3.14 26.82 -4.15
CA ARG A 634 4.56 27.10 -4.38
C ARG A 634 5.36 27.02 -3.08
N TYR A 635 6.55 26.44 -3.22
CA TYR A 635 7.57 26.25 -2.20
C TYR A 635 8.80 27.04 -2.63
N TYR A 636 9.16 28.06 -1.86
CA TYR A 636 10.24 28.99 -2.17
C TYR A 636 11.47 28.73 -1.29
N TYR A 637 12.67 28.97 -1.81
CA TYR A 637 13.94 28.69 -1.14
C TYR A 637 14.92 29.84 -1.30
N THR A 638 15.63 30.19 -0.22
CA THR A 638 16.76 31.13 -0.25
C THR A 638 18.07 30.39 -0.05
N TRP A 639 19.12 30.89 -0.69
CA TRP A 639 20.43 30.22 -0.78
C TRP A 639 21.56 31.16 -0.33
N ALA A 640 22.65 30.57 0.15
CA ALA A 640 23.93 31.26 0.29
C ALA A 640 25.09 30.31 0.00
N TRP A 641 26.21 30.87 -0.45
CA TRP A 641 27.48 30.16 -0.60
C TRP A 641 28.16 30.04 0.76
N PHE A 642 28.70 28.86 1.07
CA PHE A 642 29.49 28.61 2.27
C PHE A 642 30.78 27.89 1.91
N GLU A 643 31.87 28.30 2.55
CA GLU A 643 33.16 27.60 2.55
C GLU A 643 33.31 26.91 3.92
N GLY A 644 33.16 25.59 3.94
CA GLY A 644 33.30 24.74 5.12
C GLY A 644 34.66 24.04 5.18
N PRO A 645 34.92 23.25 6.23
CA PRO A 645 36.14 22.46 6.35
C PRO A 645 36.15 21.23 5.42
N ASP A 646 34.97 20.76 5.01
CA ASP A 646 34.78 19.53 4.23
C ASP A 646 34.38 19.80 2.76
N ASP A 647 33.67 20.90 2.50
CA ASP A 647 33.23 21.32 1.17
C ASP A 647 33.05 22.84 1.04
N ALA A 648 32.97 23.33 -0.20
CA ALA A 648 32.51 24.68 -0.51
C ALA A 648 31.32 24.58 -1.48
N ALA A 649 30.15 25.11 -1.08
CA ALA A 649 28.89 24.84 -1.78
C ALA A 649 27.78 25.86 -1.48
N TRP A 650 26.79 25.91 -2.38
CA TRP A 650 25.49 26.53 -2.10
C TRP A 650 24.66 25.68 -1.14
N ARG A 651 24.09 26.32 -0.12
CA ARG A 651 23.25 25.69 0.92
C ARG A 651 21.97 26.51 1.13
N VAL A 652 20.85 25.83 1.39
CA VAL A 652 19.56 26.48 1.70
C VAL A 652 19.66 27.19 3.04
N THR A 653 19.32 28.48 3.09
CA THR A 653 19.29 29.34 4.29
C THR A 653 17.89 29.61 4.81
N GLY A 654 16.86 29.35 3.98
CA GLY A 654 15.48 29.57 4.35
C GLY A 654 14.50 28.96 3.35
N HIS A 655 13.29 28.71 3.81
CA HIS A 655 12.20 28.12 3.03
C HIS A 655 10.87 28.77 3.44
N HIS A 656 9.96 29.01 2.49
CA HIS A 656 8.56 29.36 2.81
C HIS A 656 7.57 28.84 1.77
N THR A 657 6.28 28.91 2.08
CA THR A 657 5.16 28.49 1.21
C THR A 657 4.11 29.59 1.00
N ASP A 658 3.25 29.44 -0.02
CA ASP A 658 2.10 30.34 -0.23
C ASP A 658 1.08 30.32 0.94
N SER A 659 0.93 29.18 1.63
CA SER A 659 0.09 29.02 2.83
C SER A 659 0.69 29.60 4.12
N GLY A 660 1.99 29.90 4.14
CA GLY A 660 2.66 30.61 5.23
C GLY A 660 3.51 29.77 6.18
N GLU A 661 3.88 28.53 5.83
CA GLU A 661 5.02 27.89 6.49
C GLU A 661 6.28 28.73 6.22
N GLN A 662 7.13 28.90 7.22
CA GLN A 662 8.40 29.64 7.08
C GLN A 662 9.46 29.03 7.99
N TYR A 663 10.62 28.71 7.41
CA TYR A 663 11.77 28.17 8.13
C TYR A 663 13.04 28.95 7.80
N ARG A 664 13.91 29.07 8.80
CA ARG A 664 15.26 29.62 8.73
C ARG A 664 16.28 28.52 9.07
N LEU A 665 17.37 28.44 8.31
CA LEU A 665 18.43 27.45 8.48
C LEU A 665 19.74 28.15 8.84
N ASP A 666 20.13 28.03 10.10
CA ASP A 666 21.35 28.61 10.67
C ASP A 666 22.49 27.58 10.71
N TRP A 667 23.44 27.76 9.80
CA TRP A 667 24.57 26.85 9.58
C TRP A 667 25.81 27.22 10.43
N ASN A 668 26.41 26.23 11.09
CA ASN A 668 27.74 26.34 11.69
C ASN A 668 28.65 25.19 11.21
N LEU A 669 29.30 25.38 10.07
CA LEU A 669 30.14 24.36 9.45
C LEU A 669 31.43 24.06 10.25
N ALA A 670 31.89 24.99 11.09
CA ALA A 670 33.06 24.77 11.97
C ALA A 670 32.75 23.78 13.11
N GLU A 671 31.49 23.68 13.53
CA GLU A 671 31.01 22.69 14.51
C GLU A 671 30.29 21.50 13.85
N ARG A 672 30.28 21.44 12.50
CA ARG A 672 29.47 20.51 11.69
C ARG A 672 28.03 20.41 12.20
N SER A 673 27.37 21.56 12.33
CA SER A 673 26.01 21.65 12.85
C SER A 673 25.09 22.59 12.07
N LEU A 674 23.80 22.32 12.18
CA LEU A 674 22.69 23.09 11.62
C LEU A 674 21.61 23.21 12.69
N CYS A 675 21.04 24.39 12.86
CA CYS A 675 19.76 24.58 13.54
C CYS A 675 18.71 25.11 12.58
N VAL A 676 17.51 24.54 12.63
CA VAL A 676 16.37 24.94 11.80
C VAL A 676 15.28 25.49 12.71
N THR A 677 14.87 26.74 12.47
CA THR A 677 13.85 27.44 13.26
C THR A 677 12.65 27.81 12.40
N ASP A 678 11.43 27.53 12.87
CA ASP A 678 10.18 27.86 12.19
C ASP A 678 9.59 29.22 12.63
N SER A 679 8.52 29.70 11.97
CA SER A 679 7.83 30.95 12.37
C SER A 679 6.99 30.84 13.65
N LEU A 680 6.84 29.65 14.24
CA LEU A 680 6.31 29.48 15.60
C LEU A 680 7.43 29.64 16.66
N GLY A 681 8.69 29.81 16.23
CA GLY A 681 9.86 29.95 17.11
C GLY A 681 10.40 28.63 17.64
N ARG A 682 10.05 27.50 17.01
CA ARG A 682 10.50 26.16 17.38
C ARG A 682 11.81 25.83 16.68
N THR A 683 12.79 25.28 17.40
CA THR A 683 14.13 25.03 16.86
C THR A 683 14.58 23.58 17.07
N ARG A 684 14.77 22.84 15.97
CA ARG A 684 15.52 21.56 15.95
C ARG A 684 16.97 21.80 15.52
N CYS A 685 17.88 20.90 15.88
CA CYS A 685 19.29 20.97 15.45
C CYS A 685 19.86 19.59 15.13
N HIS A 686 20.88 19.57 14.26
CA HIS A 686 21.49 18.38 13.68
C HIS A 686 23.03 18.54 13.73
N TRP A 687 23.76 17.45 13.96
CA TRP A 687 25.23 17.40 13.97
C TRP A 687 25.75 16.21 13.17
N TRP A 688 26.87 16.37 12.46
CA TRP A 688 27.44 15.32 11.59
C TRP A 688 28.96 15.14 11.72
N ASP A 689 29.47 14.01 11.23
CA ASP A 689 30.90 13.70 11.14
C ASP A 689 31.56 14.24 9.85
N ALA A 690 32.84 13.92 9.61
CA ALA A 690 33.55 14.36 8.40
C ALA A 690 33.04 13.70 7.11
N GLN A 691 32.31 12.59 7.23
CA GLN A 691 31.72 11.83 6.15
C GLN A 691 30.30 12.32 5.79
N GLY A 692 29.74 13.26 6.57
CA GLY A 692 28.39 13.80 6.42
C GLY A 692 27.29 12.96 7.05
N LEU A 693 27.63 11.96 7.86
CA LEU A 693 26.67 11.12 8.57
C LEU A 693 26.23 11.81 9.86
N VAL A 694 24.92 11.81 10.13
CA VAL A 694 24.37 12.51 11.31
C VAL A 694 24.68 11.71 12.58
N THR A 695 25.39 12.34 13.51
CA THR A 695 25.88 11.75 14.77
C THR A 695 24.98 12.13 15.95
N ALA A 696 24.28 13.26 15.87
CA ALA A 696 23.28 13.66 16.86
C ALA A 696 22.14 14.47 16.22
N TYR A 697 20.95 14.36 16.81
CA TYR A 697 19.76 15.12 16.46
C TYR A 697 19.04 15.57 17.73
N ARG A 698 18.68 16.85 17.77
CA ARG A 698 17.87 17.46 18.83
C ARG A 698 16.56 17.96 18.25
N ASP A 699 15.45 17.47 18.77
CA ASP A 699 14.11 17.89 18.34
C ASP A 699 13.72 19.27 18.89
N GLU A 700 12.53 19.72 18.48
CA GLU A 700 11.93 20.99 18.85
C GLU A 700 11.55 21.09 20.35
N ALA A 701 11.51 19.96 21.07
CA ALA A 701 11.33 19.89 22.51
C ALA A 701 12.68 19.81 23.28
N GLY A 702 13.81 19.85 22.57
CA GLY A 702 15.15 19.77 23.14
C GLY A 702 15.63 18.34 23.45
N GLN A 703 14.88 17.32 23.05
CA GLN A 703 15.18 15.90 23.27
C GLN A 703 16.29 15.45 22.33
N MET A 704 17.24 14.65 22.83
CA MET A 704 18.46 14.29 22.11
C MET A 704 18.50 12.82 21.70
N THR A 705 18.70 12.55 20.42
CA THR A 705 19.05 11.22 19.88
C THR A 705 20.48 11.25 19.38
N THR A 706 21.23 10.16 19.56
CA THR A 706 22.61 10.02 19.08
C THR A 706 22.84 8.71 18.32
N PHE A 707 23.73 8.76 17.35
CA PHE A 707 24.05 7.68 16.42
C PHE A 707 25.56 7.42 16.42
N ARG A 708 25.96 6.17 16.20
CA ARG A 708 27.37 5.79 15.96
C ARG A 708 27.46 5.02 14.66
N TRP A 709 28.40 5.41 13.81
CA TRP A 709 28.67 4.82 12.50
C TRP A 709 30.00 4.05 12.53
N SER A 710 30.26 3.21 11.52
CA SER A 710 31.58 2.62 11.28
C SER A 710 32.45 3.58 10.47
N ASP A 711 33.72 3.71 10.82
CA ASP A 711 34.62 4.75 10.29
C ASP A 711 34.82 4.68 8.76
N GLU A 712 34.87 3.46 8.19
CA GLU A 712 35.11 3.20 6.77
C GLU A 712 33.82 2.84 6.01
N GLU A 713 33.06 1.84 6.48
CA GLU A 713 31.90 1.27 5.76
C GLU A 713 30.58 2.05 5.92
N ARG A 714 30.55 3.18 6.64
CA ARG A 714 29.34 4.02 6.86
C ARG A 714 28.11 3.28 7.44
N LEU A 715 28.26 2.11 8.04
CA LEU A 715 27.17 1.32 8.64
C LEU A 715 26.81 1.84 10.05
N LEU A 716 25.52 1.86 10.40
CA LEU A 716 25.05 2.31 11.72
C LEU A 716 25.38 1.25 12.78
N LEU A 717 26.35 1.48 13.67
CA LEU A 717 26.75 0.52 14.72
C LEU A 717 25.89 0.60 16.00
N GLY A 718 25.13 1.68 16.18
CA GLY A 718 24.18 1.78 17.29
C GLY A 718 23.51 3.15 17.41
N MET A 719 22.40 3.17 18.13
CA MET A 719 21.60 4.38 18.44
C MET A 719 21.40 4.49 19.95
N THR A 720 21.36 5.71 20.49
CA THR A 720 20.82 5.98 21.83
C THR A 720 19.71 7.03 21.72
N ASP A 721 18.53 6.67 22.19
CA ASP A 721 17.33 7.48 22.08
C ASP A 721 17.18 8.50 23.23
N ALA A 722 16.14 9.34 23.15
CA ALA A 722 15.89 10.44 24.08
C ALA A 722 15.54 10.03 25.52
N GLN A 723 15.22 8.75 25.79
CA GLN A 723 15.06 8.22 27.15
C GLN A 723 16.28 7.39 27.59
N GLY A 724 17.33 7.33 26.76
CA GLY A 724 18.56 6.58 27.03
C GLY A 724 18.46 5.09 26.69
N GLY A 725 17.39 4.65 26.01
CA GLY A 725 17.30 3.32 25.42
C GLY A 725 18.38 3.17 24.34
N LYS A 726 18.95 1.96 24.23
CA LYS A 726 20.16 1.71 23.43
C LYS A 726 19.95 0.55 22.49
N TRP A 727 20.29 0.81 21.23
CA TRP A 727 20.28 -0.16 20.16
C TRP A 727 21.71 -0.43 19.70
N ARG A 728 22.03 -1.70 19.40
CA ARG A 728 23.31 -2.11 18.83
C ARG A 728 23.06 -3.04 17.66
N TYR A 729 23.79 -2.79 16.58
CA TYR A 729 23.68 -3.55 15.34
C TYR A 729 25.00 -4.29 15.08
N VAL A 730 24.91 -5.47 14.48
CA VAL A 730 26.07 -6.29 14.12
C VAL A 730 25.98 -6.67 12.66
N TYR A 731 27.06 -6.43 11.92
CA TYR A 731 27.13 -6.70 10.50
C TYR A 731 28.13 -7.82 10.18
N ASP A 732 27.87 -8.57 9.11
CA ASP A 732 28.88 -9.45 8.53
C ASP A 732 29.90 -8.66 7.68
N ARG A 733 30.81 -9.39 7.01
CA ARG A 733 31.82 -8.78 6.11
C ARG A 733 31.27 -8.27 4.78
N LEU A 734 29.98 -8.47 4.52
CA LEU A 734 29.25 -7.97 3.35
C LEU A 734 28.29 -6.85 3.77
N GLY A 735 28.30 -6.41 5.03
CA GLY A 735 27.45 -5.31 5.50
C GLY A 735 26.00 -5.70 5.77
N HIS A 736 25.66 -6.99 5.77
CA HIS A 736 24.32 -7.44 6.13
C HIS A 736 24.09 -7.36 7.64
N LEU A 737 22.91 -6.89 8.06
CA LEU A 737 22.52 -6.84 9.46
C LEU A 737 22.28 -8.27 10.01
N THR A 738 23.23 -8.78 10.78
CA THR A 738 23.21 -10.14 11.34
C THR A 738 22.64 -10.22 12.76
N GLU A 739 22.77 -9.16 13.56
CA GLU A 739 22.09 -9.06 14.86
C GLU A 739 21.52 -7.66 15.11
N THR A 740 20.29 -7.60 15.61
CA THR A 740 19.69 -6.42 16.22
C THR A 740 19.57 -6.64 17.73
N HIS A 741 20.09 -5.70 18.52
CA HIS A 741 20.01 -5.71 19.98
C HIS A 741 19.17 -4.53 20.45
N ASP A 742 18.08 -4.79 21.18
CA ASP A 742 17.11 -3.79 21.62
C ASP A 742 17.43 -3.17 23.00
N PRO A 743 16.70 -2.13 23.44
CA PRO A 743 16.90 -1.50 24.74
C PRO A 743 16.60 -2.39 25.97
N LEU A 744 15.96 -3.55 25.78
CA LEU A 744 15.74 -4.57 26.81
C LEU A 744 16.85 -5.63 26.82
N GLY A 745 17.79 -5.59 25.87
CA GLY A 745 18.83 -6.60 25.67
C GLY A 745 18.35 -7.88 24.97
N ARG A 746 17.18 -7.82 24.30
CA ARG A 746 16.74 -8.87 23.38
C ARG A 746 17.63 -8.88 22.14
N VAL A 747 17.77 -10.05 21.54
CA VAL A 747 18.62 -10.26 20.35
C VAL A 747 17.81 -10.98 19.28
N GLU A 748 17.74 -10.38 18.10
CA GLU A 748 17.17 -10.97 16.89
C GLU A 748 18.31 -11.21 15.90
N GLN A 749 18.29 -12.33 15.19
CA GLN A 749 19.42 -12.77 14.37
C GLN A 749 18.99 -13.16 12.96
N THR A 750 19.76 -12.73 11.96
CA THR A 750 19.55 -13.06 10.54
C THR A 750 20.82 -13.62 9.92
N GLN A 751 20.69 -14.79 9.30
CA GLN A 751 21.72 -15.43 8.49
C GLN A 751 21.39 -15.19 7.01
N TRP A 752 22.36 -14.69 6.24
CA TRP A 752 22.13 -14.17 4.89
C TRP A 752 22.76 -15.08 3.82
N HIS A 753 22.03 -15.31 2.73
CA HIS A 753 22.49 -16.15 1.62
C HIS A 753 23.68 -15.49 0.92
N PRO A 754 24.86 -16.13 0.89
CA PRO A 754 26.14 -15.49 0.55
C PRO A 754 26.29 -15.07 -0.92
N VAL A 755 25.28 -15.32 -1.75
CA VAL A 755 25.21 -14.92 -3.17
C VAL A 755 23.97 -14.08 -3.49
N TRP A 756 22.90 -14.18 -2.67
CA TRP A 756 21.62 -13.52 -2.95
C TRP A 756 21.31 -12.34 -2.03
N HIS A 757 22.05 -12.18 -0.93
CA HIS A 757 21.88 -11.05 -0.01
C HIS A 757 20.42 -10.99 0.52
N GLN A 758 19.85 -12.19 0.74
CA GLN A 758 18.49 -12.48 1.22
C GLN A 758 18.58 -13.37 2.48
N PRO A 759 17.63 -13.32 3.43
CA PRO A 759 17.70 -14.15 4.65
C PRO A 759 17.56 -15.66 4.38
N GLU A 760 18.56 -16.49 4.70
CA GLU A 760 18.42 -17.97 4.74
C GLU A 760 17.68 -18.43 6.01
N THR A 761 17.90 -17.74 7.13
CA THR A 761 17.30 -18.06 8.43
C THR A 761 17.17 -16.80 9.26
N GLU A 762 15.98 -16.58 9.80
CA GLU A 762 15.66 -15.52 10.74
C GLU A 762 15.28 -16.14 12.08
N VAL A 763 15.76 -15.56 13.18
CA VAL A 763 15.49 -16.01 14.55
C VAL A 763 15.01 -14.82 15.37
N ASP A 764 13.79 -14.90 15.92
CA ASP A 764 13.26 -13.86 16.81
C ASP A 764 13.91 -13.90 18.20
N ALA A 765 13.60 -12.88 19.00
CA ALA A 765 14.10 -12.77 20.38
C ALA A 765 13.60 -13.87 21.34
N ALA A 766 12.59 -14.67 20.96
CA ALA A 766 12.14 -15.85 21.69
C ALA A 766 12.80 -17.16 21.22
N GLY A 767 13.61 -17.12 20.16
CA GLY A 767 14.26 -18.28 19.56
C GLY A 767 13.40 -19.03 18.55
N ALA A 768 12.28 -18.46 18.11
CA ALA A 768 11.51 -19.00 16.99
C ALA A 768 12.28 -18.76 15.68
N ALA A 769 12.45 -19.81 14.88
CA ALA A 769 13.28 -19.77 13.67
C ALA A 769 12.48 -20.06 12.41
N TRP A 770 12.52 -19.14 11.45
CA TRP A 770 12.05 -19.36 10.08
C TRP A 770 13.23 -19.64 9.16
N ARG A 771 13.03 -20.48 8.15
CA ARG A 771 14.05 -20.76 7.12
C ARG A 771 13.48 -20.57 5.74
N TYR A 772 14.35 -20.15 4.83
CA TYR A 772 14.01 -19.77 3.47
C TYR A 772 14.92 -20.54 2.52
N GLU A 773 14.31 -21.33 1.64
CA GLU A 773 15.01 -22.10 0.62
C GLU A 773 14.87 -21.35 -0.71
N TYR A 774 15.98 -21.01 -1.36
CA TYR A 774 16.01 -20.26 -2.62
C TYR A 774 16.43 -21.14 -3.81
N ASP A 775 15.98 -20.78 -5.01
CA ASP A 775 16.46 -21.39 -6.25
C ASP A 775 17.79 -20.77 -6.75
N GLU A 776 18.28 -21.26 -7.90
CA GLU A 776 19.50 -20.78 -8.56
C GLU A 776 19.43 -19.32 -9.08
N ARG A 777 18.31 -18.63 -8.85
CA ARG A 777 18.06 -17.22 -9.21
C ARG A 777 17.67 -16.36 -8.00
N GLY A 778 17.61 -16.91 -6.78
CA GLY A 778 17.15 -16.18 -5.61
C GLY A 778 15.63 -15.96 -5.55
N ASN A 779 14.84 -16.79 -6.23
CA ASN A 779 13.40 -16.90 -5.98
C ASN A 779 13.16 -17.79 -4.75
N LEU A 780 12.20 -17.42 -3.89
CA LEU A 780 11.94 -18.10 -2.62
C LEU A 780 11.16 -19.41 -2.82
N GLN A 781 11.87 -20.51 -3.10
CA GLN A 781 11.31 -21.84 -3.36
C GLN A 781 10.48 -22.40 -2.20
N ALA A 782 10.87 -22.19 -0.94
CA ALA A 782 10.07 -22.60 0.21
C ALA A 782 10.31 -21.79 1.48
N VAL A 783 9.28 -21.70 2.31
CA VAL A 783 9.33 -21.16 3.68
C VAL A 783 9.06 -22.29 4.66
N ILE A 784 9.95 -22.47 5.64
CA ILE A 784 9.80 -23.39 6.76
C ILE A 784 9.60 -22.58 8.04
N ASP A 785 8.55 -22.88 8.80
CA ASP A 785 8.20 -22.15 10.02
C ASP A 785 8.80 -22.77 11.32
N PRO A 786 8.63 -22.12 12.50
CA PRO A 786 9.16 -22.60 13.79
C PRO A 786 8.51 -23.88 14.32
N LEU A 787 7.50 -24.42 13.62
CA LEU A 787 6.90 -25.75 13.84
C LEU A 787 7.33 -26.75 12.74
N HIS A 788 8.30 -26.37 11.91
CA HIS A 788 8.83 -27.10 10.76
C HIS A 788 7.81 -27.41 9.66
N GLN A 789 6.76 -26.58 9.55
CA GLN A 789 5.78 -26.68 8.48
C GLN A 789 6.30 -25.94 7.24
N ARG A 790 6.28 -26.62 6.08
CA ARG A 790 6.89 -26.13 4.83
C ARG A 790 5.83 -25.74 3.81
N THR A 791 5.80 -24.46 3.44
CA THR A 791 5.06 -23.95 2.28
C THR A 791 6.02 -23.82 1.10
N VAL A 792 5.60 -24.24 -0.09
CA VAL A 792 6.43 -24.31 -1.31
C VAL A 792 5.86 -23.42 -2.41
N TYR A 793 6.72 -22.78 -3.17
CA TYR A 793 6.37 -21.86 -4.25
C TYR A 793 6.95 -22.37 -5.56
N GLY A 794 6.08 -22.53 -6.56
CA GLY A 794 6.45 -22.81 -7.94
C GLY A 794 6.47 -21.51 -8.73
N TYR A 795 7.59 -21.24 -9.39
CA TYR A 795 7.80 -20.04 -10.19
C TYR A 795 7.76 -20.35 -11.69
N ASP A 796 7.40 -19.35 -12.49
CA ASP A 796 7.73 -19.34 -13.91
C ASP A 796 9.17 -18.82 -14.16
N ARG A 797 9.55 -18.69 -15.43
CA ARG A 797 10.88 -18.23 -15.82
C ARG A 797 11.13 -16.73 -15.56
N HIS A 798 10.18 -15.99 -15.00
CA HIS A 798 10.23 -14.54 -14.75
C HIS A 798 10.20 -14.17 -13.26
N GLY A 799 10.19 -15.18 -12.39
CA GLY A 799 10.15 -15.04 -10.93
C GLY A 799 8.73 -15.03 -10.35
N GLN A 800 7.71 -15.41 -11.12
CA GLN A 800 6.31 -15.17 -10.76
C GLN A 800 5.65 -16.43 -10.19
N VAL A 801 4.88 -16.29 -9.11
CA VAL A 801 4.38 -17.42 -8.30
C VAL A 801 3.20 -18.14 -8.97
N VAL A 802 3.45 -19.00 -9.95
CA VAL A 802 2.38 -19.78 -10.62
C VAL A 802 1.69 -20.81 -9.72
N ARG A 803 2.37 -21.27 -8.66
CA ARG A 803 1.83 -22.27 -7.71
C ARG A 803 2.25 -21.98 -6.28
N ILE A 804 1.33 -22.15 -5.34
CA ILE A 804 1.60 -22.15 -3.89
C ILE A 804 1.10 -23.47 -3.33
N THR A 805 1.97 -24.28 -2.75
CA THR A 805 1.62 -25.53 -2.05
C THR A 805 1.76 -25.33 -0.55
N ASP A 806 0.67 -25.39 0.19
CA ASP A 806 0.68 -25.24 1.65
C ASP A 806 1.20 -26.48 2.40
N ALA A 807 1.35 -26.37 3.71
CA ALA A 807 1.87 -27.44 4.58
C ALA A 807 0.98 -28.70 4.68
N ARG A 808 -0.23 -28.73 4.09
CA ARG A 808 -1.03 -29.96 3.88
C ARG A 808 -0.80 -30.59 2.50
N GLY A 809 -0.11 -29.92 1.59
CA GLY A 809 -0.11 -30.23 0.17
C GLY A 809 -1.31 -29.63 -0.58
N GLY A 810 -2.00 -28.65 0.01
CA GLY A 810 -3.08 -27.91 -0.66
C GLY A 810 -2.49 -26.91 -1.66
N ASP A 811 -2.84 -27.05 -2.94
CA ASP A 811 -2.36 -26.17 -4.00
C ASP A 811 -3.29 -24.97 -4.23
N LYS A 812 -2.68 -23.83 -4.56
CA LYS A 812 -3.33 -22.66 -5.18
C LYS A 812 -2.60 -22.33 -6.45
N TYR A 813 -3.35 -21.97 -7.49
CA TYR A 813 -2.80 -21.60 -8.78
C TYR A 813 -3.13 -20.15 -9.09
N LEU A 814 -2.10 -19.36 -9.27
CA LEU A 814 -2.23 -18.08 -9.92
C LEU A 814 -1.89 -18.38 -11.38
N GLN A 815 -2.84 -18.18 -12.28
CA GLN A 815 -2.55 -18.03 -13.71
C GLN A 815 -2.56 -16.56 -14.00
N TRP A 816 -1.60 -16.15 -14.78
CA TRP A 816 -1.37 -14.75 -14.93
C TRP A 816 -1.19 -14.39 -16.46
N ASN A 817 -1.17 -13.11 -16.95
CA ASN A 817 -1.07 -12.72 -18.40
C ASN A 817 0.27 -12.12 -18.90
N GLU A 818 0.30 -11.65 -20.14
CA GLU A 818 1.51 -11.25 -20.84
C GLU A 818 1.58 -9.78 -21.31
N ASP A 819 0.97 -8.89 -20.61
CA ASP A 819 1.64 -7.72 -20.05
C ASP A 819 1.75 -7.90 -18.56
N GLY A 820 1.02 -8.93 -18.09
CA GLY A 820 0.71 -9.65 -16.87
C GLY A 820 -0.08 -9.06 -15.75
N GLN A 821 -1.33 -8.65 -15.94
CA GLN A 821 -2.21 -8.16 -14.86
C GLN A 821 -3.20 -9.28 -14.47
N LEU A 822 -3.40 -9.58 -13.18
CA LEU A 822 -3.72 -10.94 -12.71
C LEU A 822 -4.88 -11.58 -13.50
N MET A 823 -4.64 -12.68 -14.25
CA MET A 823 -5.73 -13.26 -15.07
C MET A 823 -6.69 -14.08 -14.27
N ARG A 824 -6.14 -14.94 -13.40
CA ARG A 824 -6.92 -15.95 -12.71
C ARG A 824 -6.25 -16.33 -11.41
N HIS A 825 -7.02 -16.25 -10.34
CA HIS A 825 -6.72 -16.98 -9.13
C HIS A 825 -7.66 -18.17 -9.11
N THR A 826 -7.08 -19.36 -9.01
CA THR A 826 -7.77 -20.61 -8.70
C THR A 826 -7.33 -20.97 -7.29
N ASP A 827 -8.27 -20.87 -6.34
CA ASP A 827 -7.98 -21.20 -4.96
C ASP A 827 -7.84 -22.72 -4.74
N CYS A 828 -7.52 -23.11 -3.50
CA CYS A 828 -7.48 -24.50 -3.06
C CYS A 828 -8.89 -25.13 -2.88
N SER A 829 -9.88 -24.63 -3.62
CA SER A 829 -11.22 -25.19 -3.78
C SER A 829 -11.63 -25.21 -5.27
N GLY A 830 -10.67 -25.05 -6.18
CA GLY A 830 -10.89 -24.93 -7.62
C GLY A 830 -11.63 -23.65 -8.04
N SER A 831 -12.09 -22.83 -7.09
CA SER A 831 -12.97 -21.70 -7.39
C SER A 831 -12.17 -20.58 -8.04
N GLN A 832 -12.57 -20.22 -9.25
CA GLN A 832 -11.83 -19.30 -10.11
C GLN A 832 -12.41 -17.90 -10.05
N THR A 833 -11.56 -16.90 -10.20
CA THR A 833 -11.99 -15.53 -10.48
C THR A 833 -10.99 -14.88 -11.43
N ALA A 834 -11.50 -14.04 -12.34
CA ALA A 834 -10.71 -13.54 -13.47
C ALA A 834 -10.90 -12.05 -13.76
N TRP A 835 -9.79 -11.35 -13.99
CA TRP A 835 -9.72 -9.93 -14.27
C TRP A 835 -9.45 -9.68 -15.75
N PHE A 836 -10.01 -8.58 -16.22
CA PHE A 836 -9.90 -8.08 -17.58
C PHE A 836 -9.61 -6.59 -17.50
N TYR A 837 -8.57 -6.20 -18.18
CA TYR A 837 -8.10 -4.84 -18.24
C TYR A 837 -8.41 -4.39 -19.64
N ASP A 838 -8.86 -3.15 -19.83
CA ASP A 838 -8.94 -2.68 -21.21
C ASP A 838 -7.51 -2.72 -21.71
N GLU A 839 -7.39 -3.14 -22.97
CA GLU A 839 -6.66 -2.42 -24.00
C GLU A 839 -5.47 -1.69 -23.41
N ARG A 840 -5.69 -0.58 -22.72
CA ARG A 840 -4.63 0.29 -22.30
C ARG A 840 -3.75 -0.23 -21.13
N THR A 841 -4.25 -0.86 -20.02
CA THR A 841 -3.58 -1.47 -18.76
C THR A 841 -4.22 -1.18 -17.38
N ARG A 842 -5.50 -0.93 -17.35
CA ARG A 842 -6.20 -0.59 -16.11
C ARG A 842 -7.52 -1.28 -16.28
N LEU A 843 -7.99 -1.80 -15.18
CA LEU A 843 -9.09 -2.73 -15.14
C LEU A 843 -10.36 -2.23 -15.84
N GLU A 844 -10.91 -3.02 -16.77
CA GLU A 844 -12.15 -2.75 -17.56
C GLU A 844 -13.34 -3.58 -17.08
N ARG A 845 -13.06 -4.80 -16.63
CA ARG A 845 -14.03 -5.70 -16.03
C ARG A 845 -13.32 -6.70 -15.15
N VAL A 846 -13.96 -7.12 -14.06
CA VAL A 846 -13.57 -8.36 -13.37
C VAL A 846 -14.80 -9.21 -13.15
N THR A 847 -14.62 -10.52 -13.05
CA THR A 847 -15.70 -11.50 -13.02
C THR A 847 -15.49 -12.52 -11.89
N ASP A 848 -16.38 -12.49 -10.90
CA ASP A 848 -16.34 -13.33 -9.70
C ASP A 848 -16.62 -14.81 -9.97
N ALA A 849 -16.41 -15.65 -8.95
CA ALA A 849 -16.62 -17.09 -9.01
C ALA A 849 -18.11 -17.54 -9.11
N GLU A 850 -19.09 -16.64 -8.99
CA GLU A 850 -20.50 -16.87 -9.37
C GLU A 850 -20.83 -16.23 -10.74
N SER A 851 -19.83 -15.81 -11.51
CA SER A 851 -19.95 -15.13 -12.82
C SER A 851 -20.69 -13.77 -12.79
N ASN A 852 -20.64 -13.05 -11.67
CA ASN A 852 -21.04 -11.64 -11.62
C ASN A 852 -19.89 -10.77 -12.14
N SER A 853 -20.20 -9.82 -13.02
CA SER A 853 -19.19 -9.01 -13.72
C SER A 853 -19.32 -7.53 -13.39
N THR A 854 -18.16 -6.90 -13.23
CA THR A 854 -17.99 -5.67 -12.46
C THR A 854 -17.08 -4.74 -13.29
N ARG A 855 -17.62 -3.67 -13.88
CA ARG A 855 -17.00 -2.89 -14.99
C ARG A 855 -16.62 -1.44 -14.66
N TYR A 856 -15.75 -0.84 -15.49
CA TYR A 856 -15.13 0.47 -15.24
C TYR A 856 -14.95 1.32 -16.50
N SER A 857 -14.99 2.64 -16.32
CA SER A 857 -14.70 3.65 -17.34
C SER A 857 -13.78 4.74 -16.77
N TYR A 858 -12.96 5.34 -17.60
CA TYR A 858 -11.92 6.30 -17.22
C TYR A 858 -11.85 7.47 -18.19
N ASP A 859 -11.17 8.56 -17.82
CA ASP A 859 -10.92 9.70 -18.72
C ASP A 859 -9.57 9.62 -19.47
N GLY A 860 -9.26 10.71 -20.19
CA GLY A 860 -8.01 10.94 -20.92
C GLY A 860 -6.83 11.38 -20.06
N ASN A 861 -7.02 11.50 -18.74
CA ASN A 861 -5.99 11.84 -17.74
C ASN A 861 -5.79 10.76 -16.65
N GLY A 862 -6.49 9.63 -16.74
CA GLY A 862 -6.14 8.36 -16.10
C GLY A 862 -7.03 7.96 -14.94
N HIS A 863 -7.77 8.92 -14.43
CA HIS A 863 -8.80 8.80 -13.41
C HIS A 863 -9.92 7.86 -13.88
N LEU A 864 -10.48 7.06 -12.98
CA LEU A 864 -11.78 6.46 -13.25
C LEU A 864 -12.81 7.63 -13.35
N THR A 865 -13.94 7.36 -13.99
CA THR A 865 -15.07 8.30 -14.08
C THR A 865 -16.43 7.61 -13.95
N GLU A 866 -16.52 6.30 -14.20
CA GLU A 866 -17.75 5.53 -14.00
C GLU A 866 -17.51 4.06 -13.60
N VAL A 867 -18.19 3.63 -12.55
CA VAL A 867 -18.20 2.27 -12.00
C VAL A 867 -19.55 1.64 -12.30
N MET A 868 -19.61 0.44 -12.90
CA MET A 868 -20.88 -0.28 -13.18
C MET A 868 -20.94 -1.68 -12.56
N PHE A 869 -21.86 -1.90 -11.62
CA PHE A 869 -22.03 -3.15 -10.87
C PHE A 869 -22.79 -4.24 -11.65
N ALA A 870 -22.74 -5.48 -11.15
CA ALA A 870 -23.35 -6.65 -11.79
C ALA A 870 -24.89 -6.67 -11.81
N ASP A 871 -25.55 -5.77 -11.06
CA ASP A 871 -26.99 -5.48 -11.12
C ASP A 871 -27.35 -4.29 -12.04
N GLY A 872 -26.35 -3.68 -12.70
CA GLY A 872 -26.53 -2.59 -13.68
C GLY A 872 -26.51 -1.19 -13.09
N ARG A 873 -26.31 -1.03 -11.77
CA ARG A 873 -26.16 0.28 -11.12
C ARG A 873 -24.83 0.94 -11.44
N THR A 874 -24.79 2.27 -11.44
CA THR A 874 -23.59 3.04 -11.80
C THR A 874 -23.25 4.18 -10.83
N GLU A 875 -21.96 4.33 -10.54
CA GLU A 875 -21.38 5.45 -9.76
C GLU A 875 -20.49 6.31 -10.65
N ARG A 876 -20.35 7.62 -10.36
CA ARG A 876 -19.60 8.56 -11.22
C ARG A 876 -18.80 9.62 -10.46
N TYR A 877 -17.68 10.04 -11.07
CA TYR A 877 -16.62 10.83 -10.45
C TYR A 877 -16.07 11.87 -11.48
N GLN A 878 -15.51 13.03 -11.07
CA GLN A 878 -15.23 14.16 -11.99
C GLN A 878 -13.98 15.01 -11.65
N PRO A 879 -12.77 14.70 -12.18
CA PRO A 879 -11.46 15.23 -11.75
C PRO A 879 -11.23 16.76 -11.64
N ASP A 880 -10.13 17.17 -10.99
CA ASP A 880 -9.47 18.47 -11.25
C ASP A 880 -8.05 18.31 -11.86
N ALA A 881 -7.05 19.12 -11.49
CA ALA A 881 -5.82 19.38 -12.26
C ALA A 881 -4.51 18.83 -11.66
N ALA A 882 -4.50 18.46 -10.36
CA ALA A 882 -3.31 17.94 -9.65
C ALA A 882 -2.87 16.43 -9.79
N GLY A 883 -3.58 15.29 -10.09
CA GLY A 883 -6.06 13.90 -9.85
C GLY A 883 -6.83 13.45 -8.55
N ARG A 884 -7.97 14.07 -8.48
CA ARG A 884 -8.69 14.71 -7.41
C ARG A 884 -9.35 13.70 -6.19
N LEU A 885 -10.60 13.45 -5.49
CA LEU A 885 -12.19 13.80 -5.38
C LEU A 885 -12.93 15.13 -4.87
N VAL A 886 -13.48 15.98 -5.77
CA VAL A 886 -14.34 17.17 -5.57
C VAL A 886 -15.79 16.96 -6.00
N LYS A 887 -16.13 15.89 -6.71
CA LYS A 887 -17.52 15.48 -6.92
C LYS A 887 -17.69 13.98 -7.19
N TYR A 888 -18.45 13.34 -6.30
CA TYR A 888 -18.99 11.99 -6.43
C TYR A 888 -20.49 12.04 -6.80
N THR A 889 -20.98 11.02 -7.50
CA THR A 889 -22.40 10.82 -7.84
C THR A 889 -22.78 9.35 -7.60
N SER A 890 -23.68 9.09 -6.65
CA SER A 890 -24.13 7.73 -6.31
C SER A 890 -25.10 7.14 -7.36
N PRO A 891 -25.47 5.84 -7.28
CA PRO A 891 -26.41 5.23 -8.23
C PRO A 891 -27.84 5.77 -8.17
N ALA A 892 -28.20 6.53 -7.13
CA ALA A 892 -29.47 7.26 -7.05
C ALA A 892 -29.35 8.72 -7.55
N GLY A 893 -28.20 9.12 -8.09
CA GLY A 893 -27.95 10.48 -8.56
C GLY A 893 -27.68 11.51 -7.45
N GLN A 894 -27.46 11.07 -6.20
CA GLN A 894 -27.05 11.96 -5.11
C GLN A 894 -25.62 12.44 -5.33
N ILE A 895 -25.37 13.74 -5.14
CA ILE A 895 -24.08 14.39 -5.43
C ILE A 895 -23.46 14.92 -4.14
N THR A 896 -22.26 14.45 -3.81
CA THR A 896 -21.40 15.05 -2.78
C THR A 896 -20.29 15.86 -3.48
N ARG A 897 -19.82 16.93 -2.83
CA ARG A 897 -18.79 17.83 -3.36
C ARG A 897 -17.73 18.20 -2.31
N TRP A 898 -16.51 18.47 -2.76
CA TRP A 898 -15.41 18.95 -1.94
C TRP A 898 -14.81 20.21 -2.55
N GLN A 899 -14.16 21.04 -1.73
CA GLN A 899 -13.44 22.24 -2.14
C GLN A 899 -12.10 22.27 -1.42
N ARG A 900 -11.06 22.65 -2.14
CA ARG A 900 -9.67 22.40 -1.76
C ARG A 900 -8.81 23.66 -1.76
N ASP A 901 -7.77 23.67 -0.92
CA ASP A 901 -6.84 24.81 -0.74
C ASP A 901 -5.59 24.71 -1.64
N GLY A 902 -4.57 25.56 -1.40
CA GLY A 902 -3.35 25.61 -2.21
C GLY A 902 -2.48 24.35 -2.11
N GLN A 903 -2.19 23.87 -0.89
CA GLN A 903 -1.54 22.57 -0.67
C GLN A 903 -2.42 21.44 -1.22
N GLY A 904 -3.72 21.65 -1.07
CA GLY A 904 -4.78 20.84 -1.62
C GLY A 904 -5.89 20.62 -0.61
N ARG A 905 -5.73 20.95 0.68
CA ARG A 905 -6.55 20.46 1.80
C ARG A 905 -8.05 20.68 1.60
N VAL A 906 -8.92 19.71 1.93
CA VAL A 906 -10.38 19.87 1.90
C VAL A 906 -10.77 20.95 2.89
N ARG A 907 -10.99 22.16 2.38
CA ARG A 907 -11.47 23.29 3.16
C ARG A 907 -13.00 23.28 3.32
N ARG A 908 -13.72 22.55 2.46
CA ARG A 908 -15.17 22.26 2.67
C ARG A 908 -15.68 21.04 1.92
N GLN A 909 -16.48 20.21 2.58
CA GLN A 909 -17.34 19.19 1.97
C GLN A 909 -18.77 19.72 1.92
N THR A 910 -19.57 19.23 0.97
CA THR A 910 -21.00 19.55 0.85
C THR A 910 -21.74 18.31 0.37
N ASP A 911 -22.70 17.83 1.14
CA ASP A 911 -23.45 16.61 0.85
C ASP A 911 -24.62 16.83 -0.12
N ALA A 912 -25.31 15.73 -0.46
CA ALA A 912 -26.46 15.75 -1.37
C ALA A 912 -27.71 16.48 -0.83
N THR A 913 -27.76 16.80 0.47
CA THR A 913 -28.75 17.73 1.05
C THR A 913 -28.28 19.18 1.08
N GLY A 914 -27.05 19.46 0.68
CA GLY A 914 -26.44 20.79 0.74
C GLY A 914 -25.95 21.18 2.15
N ARG A 915 -25.97 20.26 3.13
CA ARG A 915 -25.30 20.47 4.42
C ARG A 915 -23.79 20.57 4.17
N ARG A 916 -23.10 21.31 5.03
CA ARG A 916 -21.70 21.67 4.83
C ARG A 916 -20.89 21.27 6.03
N THR A 917 -19.74 20.70 5.73
CA THR A 917 -18.79 20.24 6.72
C THR A 917 -17.50 20.99 6.41
N ALA A 918 -16.96 21.73 7.38
CA ALA A 918 -16.04 22.84 7.14
C ALA A 918 -14.87 22.87 8.12
N TYR A 919 -13.73 23.31 7.59
CA TYR A 919 -12.45 22.69 7.92
C TYR A 919 -11.36 23.76 7.96
N GLU A 920 -10.61 23.86 9.06
CA GLU A 920 -9.69 24.97 9.32
C GLU A 920 -8.32 24.50 9.80
N TYR A 921 -7.28 25.07 9.21
CA TYR A 921 -5.88 24.70 9.42
C TYR A 921 -5.05 25.89 9.91
N ASP A 922 -3.94 25.60 10.57
CA ASP A 922 -2.81 26.54 10.63
C ASP A 922 -1.89 26.40 9.40
N ALA A 923 -0.80 27.18 9.39
CA ALA A 923 0.17 27.15 8.30
C ALA A 923 0.86 25.79 8.14
N TYR A 924 1.06 25.04 9.22
CA TYR A 924 1.92 23.85 9.32
C TYR A 924 1.17 22.54 9.12
N GLY A 925 0.13 22.53 8.28
CA GLY A 925 -0.70 21.34 8.03
C GLY A 925 -1.64 20.93 9.18
N ARG A 926 -1.64 21.61 10.34
CA ARG A 926 -2.36 21.09 11.53
C ARG A 926 -3.82 21.54 11.58
N LEU A 927 -4.72 20.59 11.79
CA LEU A 927 -6.17 20.79 11.85
C LEU A 927 -6.57 21.50 13.16
N THR A 928 -7.12 22.71 13.08
CA THR A 928 -7.39 23.56 14.26
C THR A 928 -8.86 23.62 14.67
N THR A 929 -9.77 23.72 13.70
CA THR A 929 -11.23 23.77 13.92
C THR A 929 -11.97 22.82 12.98
N LEU A 930 -13.04 22.24 13.52
CA LEU A 930 -13.71 21.07 12.97
C LEU A 930 -15.24 21.30 12.96
N THR A 931 -15.80 22.01 11.97
CA THR A 931 -17.22 22.39 11.96
C THR A 931 -18.11 21.38 11.22
N ASN A 932 -19.02 20.71 11.93
CA ASN A 932 -19.90 19.65 11.41
C ASN A 932 -21.10 20.17 10.59
N GLU A 933 -21.94 19.25 10.10
CA GLU A 933 -23.11 19.55 9.27
C GLU A 933 -24.16 20.46 9.96
N ASN A 934 -24.13 20.57 11.29
CA ASN A 934 -25.01 21.41 12.08
C ASN A 934 -24.42 22.81 12.34
N GLY A 935 -23.14 23.03 12.02
CA GLY A 935 -22.39 24.25 12.38
C GLY A 935 -21.70 24.21 13.75
N GLU A 936 -21.58 23.02 14.35
CA GLU A 936 -20.95 22.81 15.66
C GLU A 936 -19.47 22.45 15.49
N SER A 937 -18.57 23.02 16.30
CA SER A 937 -17.11 22.88 16.11
C SER A 937 -16.41 22.06 17.18
N TYR A 938 -15.57 21.09 16.77
CA TYR A 938 -14.47 20.57 17.61
C TYR A 938 -13.23 21.45 17.43
N ARG A 939 -12.30 21.37 18.38
CA ARG A 939 -11.05 22.17 18.39
C ARG A 939 -9.88 21.34 18.91
N PHE A 940 -8.69 21.62 18.38
CA PHE A 940 -7.46 20.92 18.79
C PHE A 940 -6.38 21.88 19.24
N ARG A 941 -5.51 21.37 20.09
CA ARG A 941 -4.29 22.03 20.55
C ARG A 941 -3.12 21.09 20.35
N TYR A 942 -1.97 21.67 20.01
CA TYR A 942 -0.76 20.95 19.66
C TYR A 942 0.40 21.38 20.57
N ASP A 943 1.33 20.47 20.85
CA ASP A 943 2.60 20.85 21.49
C ASP A 943 3.68 21.26 20.46
N VAL A 944 4.90 21.44 20.97
CA VAL A 944 6.07 21.85 20.18
C VAL A 944 6.53 20.79 19.17
N LEU A 945 6.06 19.55 19.27
CA LEU A 945 6.35 18.43 18.36
C LEU A 945 5.15 18.10 17.45
N ASP A 946 4.20 19.03 17.32
CA ASP A 946 2.99 18.89 16.49
C ASP A 946 2.01 17.79 16.93
N ARG A 947 2.08 17.38 18.21
CA ARG A 947 1.25 16.31 18.78
C ARG A 947 -0.01 16.87 19.43
N VAL A 948 -1.15 16.20 19.26
CA VAL A 948 -2.42 16.64 19.84
C VAL A 948 -2.34 16.58 21.37
N THR A 949 -2.36 17.72 22.05
CA THR A 949 -2.37 17.78 23.53
C THR A 949 -3.77 17.92 24.12
N GLU A 950 -4.71 18.50 23.38
CA GLU A 950 -6.11 18.62 23.81
C GLU A 950 -7.06 18.58 22.60
N GLN A 951 -8.13 17.80 22.75
CA GLN A 951 -9.35 17.83 21.93
C GLN A 951 -10.46 18.46 22.77
N THR A 952 -11.25 19.35 22.18
CA THR A 952 -12.51 19.86 22.75
C THR A 952 -13.66 19.53 21.81
N ASP A 953 -14.69 18.85 22.35
CA ASP A 953 -15.93 18.52 21.65
C ASP A 953 -16.93 19.70 21.72
N PRO A 954 -17.93 19.80 20.80
CA PRO A 954 -18.95 20.85 20.79
C PRO A 954 -19.69 21.02 22.12
N GLY A 955 -19.95 19.93 22.84
CA GLY A 955 -20.53 19.91 24.19
C GLY A 955 -19.52 20.20 25.31
N GLY A 956 -18.56 21.11 25.07
CA GLY A 956 -17.58 21.62 26.03
C GLY A 956 -16.61 20.62 26.68
N SER A 957 -16.76 19.33 26.39
CA SER A 957 -16.02 18.24 26.99
C SER A 957 -14.63 18.15 26.37
N ARG A 958 -13.61 17.94 27.20
CA ARG A 958 -12.20 17.93 26.79
C ARG A 958 -11.55 16.57 27.03
N ARG A 959 -10.62 16.22 26.15
CA ARG A 959 -9.72 15.08 26.28
C ARG A 959 -8.29 15.59 26.10
N ALA A 960 -7.42 15.36 27.08
CA ALA A 960 -6.05 15.85 27.06
C ALA A 960 -5.04 14.71 27.20
N TYR A 961 -3.86 14.88 26.60
CA TYR A 961 -2.91 13.81 26.36
C TYR A 961 -1.52 14.18 26.90
N GLY A 962 -0.94 13.25 27.67
CA GLY A 962 0.44 13.33 28.16
C GLY A 962 1.31 12.33 27.42
N TYR A 963 2.47 12.78 26.94
CA TYR A 963 3.41 11.99 26.15
C TYR A 963 4.76 11.88 26.84
N ASN A 964 5.55 10.86 26.49
CA ASN A 964 6.97 10.80 26.81
C ASN A 964 7.84 11.31 25.63
N ALA A 965 9.16 11.12 25.78
CA ALA A 965 10.18 11.51 24.80
C ALA A 965 10.42 10.48 23.67
N LEU A 966 9.55 9.47 23.53
CA LEU A 966 9.54 8.50 22.42
C LEU A 966 8.13 8.42 21.80
N ASN A 967 7.46 9.57 21.72
CA ASN A 967 6.08 9.77 21.28
C ASN A 967 4.97 8.94 21.96
N ALA A 968 5.26 8.11 22.95
CA ALA A 968 4.25 7.23 23.52
C ALA A 968 3.36 7.98 24.51
N VAL A 969 2.05 7.82 24.36
CA VAL A 969 1.06 8.32 25.34
C VAL A 969 1.27 7.63 26.69
N THR A 970 1.47 8.45 27.73
CA THR A 970 1.63 8.09 29.15
C THR A 970 0.46 8.51 30.01
N ALA A 971 -0.39 9.43 29.54
CA ALA A 971 -1.62 9.80 30.23
C ALA A 971 -2.74 10.19 29.26
N VAL A 972 -3.98 9.83 29.60
CA VAL A 972 -5.20 10.37 29.01
C VAL A 972 -6.04 10.96 30.13
N ILE A 973 -6.51 12.20 29.96
CA ILE A 973 -7.32 12.94 30.94
C ILE A 973 -8.63 13.33 30.28
N TYR A 974 -9.75 12.86 30.84
CA TYR A 974 -11.10 13.20 30.40
C TYR A 974 -11.67 14.26 31.35
N GLY A 975 -11.99 15.45 30.83
CA GLY A 975 -12.56 16.55 31.59
C GLY A 975 -13.98 16.88 31.12
N GLY A 976 -14.97 16.69 32.01
CA GLY A 976 -16.36 17.09 31.73
C GLY A 976 -16.63 18.57 32.01
N GLU A 977 -17.71 19.12 31.44
CA GLU A 977 -18.12 20.53 31.61
C GLU A 977 -18.18 21.01 33.07
N ARG A 978 -18.42 20.09 34.02
CA ARG A 978 -18.60 20.37 35.45
C ARG A 978 -17.32 20.22 36.28
N GLY A 979 -16.15 20.14 35.65
CA GLY A 979 -14.84 20.21 36.32
C GLY A 979 -14.36 18.91 36.98
N GLY A 980 -15.01 17.78 36.73
CA GLY A 980 -14.46 16.46 37.08
C GLY A 980 -13.42 16.02 36.04
N GLU A 981 -12.25 15.56 36.52
CA GLU A 981 -11.20 14.96 35.69
C GLU A 981 -11.03 13.47 36.03
N ILE A 982 -11.11 12.60 35.01
CA ILE A 982 -10.73 11.19 35.10
C ILE A 982 -9.39 11.03 34.40
N ARG A 983 -8.40 10.45 35.09
CA ARG A 983 -7.05 10.24 34.53
C ARG A 983 -6.75 8.75 34.40
N HIS A 984 -6.37 8.33 33.20
CA HIS A 984 -5.72 7.05 32.95
C HIS A 984 -4.21 7.28 32.80
N GLY A 985 -3.40 6.58 33.59
CA GLY A 985 -1.95 6.51 33.45
C GLY A 985 -1.52 5.25 32.69
N LEU A 986 -0.51 5.37 31.82
CA LEU A 986 0.04 4.30 30.99
C LEU A 986 1.55 4.23 31.21
N GLU A 987 2.02 3.12 31.78
CA GLU A 987 3.43 2.82 32.01
C GLU A 987 3.93 1.89 30.91
N ARG A 988 5.16 2.11 30.44
CA ARG A 988 5.77 1.37 29.33
C ARG A 988 7.21 0.96 29.65
N ASP A 989 7.68 -0.12 29.03
CA ASP A 989 9.11 -0.49 29.06
C ASP A 989 9.93 0.23 27.96
N ALA A 990 11.23 -0.06 27.90
CA ALA A 990 12.14 0.57 26.95
C ALA A 990 11.97 0.11 25.49
N ALA A 991 11.13 -0.91 25.23
CA ALA A 991 10.64 -1.26 23.89
C ALA A 991 9.25 -0.64 23.60
N GLY A 992 8.74 0.23 24.49
CA GLY A 992 7.47 0.93 24.34
C GLY A 992 6.23 0.11 24.72
N ARG A 993 6.38 -1.13 25.18
CA ARG A 993 5.27 -2.06 25.46
C ARG A 993 4.55 -1.64 26.74
N LEU A 994 3.22 -1.70 26.77
CA LEU A 994 2.40 -1.26 27.91
C LEU A 994 2.57 -2.21 29.10
N THR A 995 3.36 -1.83 30.12
CA THR A 995 3.59 -2.68 31.30
C THR A 995 2.53 -2.51 32.38
N ALA A 996 1.90 -1.33 32.49
CA ALA A 996 0.73 -1.14 33.33
C ALA A 996 -0.22 -0.03 32.83
N LYS A 997 -1.52 -0.22 33.09
CA LYS A 997 -2.57 0.80 32.99
C LYS A 997 -3.14 1.06 34.38
N THR A 998 -3.18 2.32 34.79
CA THR A 998 -3.77 2.75 36.08
C THR A 998 -4.97 3.67 35.82
N THR A 999 -6.14 3.30 36.33
CA THR A 999 -7.37 4.11 36.39
C THR A 999 -7.61 4.55 37.84
N PRO A 1000 -8.59 5.42 38.16
CA PRO A 1000 -8.89 5.77 39.55
C PRO A 1000 -9.28 4.57 40.43
N GLU A 1001 -9.78 3.49 39.82
CA GLU A 1001 -10.31 2.30 40.48
C GLU A 1001 -9.35 1.11 40.44
N THR A 1002 -8.51 0.99 39.39
CA THR A 1002 -7.69 -0.23 39.15
C THR A 1002 -6.29 0.05 38.62
N ARG A 1003 -5.34 -0.81 39.01
CA ARG A 1003 -4.09 -1.04 38.29
C ARG A 1003 -4.19 -2.38 37.57
N THR A 1004 -3.95 -2.38 36.26
CA THR A 1004 -3.84 -3.59 35.43
C THR A 1004 -2.41 -3.68 34.91
N GLU A 1005 -1.70 -4.74 35.26
CA GLU A 1005 -0.31 -4.99 34.87
C GLU A 1005 -0.25 -6.07 33.78
N TYR A 1006 0.70 -5.94 32.86
CA TYR A 1006 0.86 -6.80 31.70
C TYR A 1006 2.29 -7.37 31.67
N ARG A 1007 2.42 -8.65 31.29
CA ARG A 1007 3.72 -9.31 31.12
C ARG A 1007 3.80 -9.95 29.75
N TYR A 1008 4.95 -9.83 29.11
CA TYR A 1008 5.20 -10.32 27.76
C TYR A 1008 6.35 -11.33 27.77
N ASP A 1009 6.43 -12.17 26.74
CA ASP A 1009 7.65 -12.89 26.41
C ASP A 1009 8.64 -11.99 25.64
N ALA A 1010 9.63 -12.61 25.00
CA ALA A 1010 10.62 -11.91 24.20
C ALA A 1010 10.14 -11.59 22.77
N ALA A 1011 9.10 -12.27 22.26
CA ALA A 1011 8.45 -12.01 20.97
C ALA A 1011 7.19 -11.14 21.12
N ASP A 1012 7.12 -10.35 22.20
CA ASP A 1012 6.06 -9.38 22.50
C ASP A 1012 4.64 -9.96 22.69
N ARG A 1013 4.55 -11.28 22.90
CA ARG A 1013 3.27 -11.97 23.15
C ARG A 1013 2.91 -11.90 24.64
N LEU A 1014 1.65 -11.58 24.93
CA LEU A 1014 1.15 -11.31 26.27
C LEU A 1014 1.00 -12.62 27.09
N LEU A 1015 1.80 -12.82 28.14
CA LEU A 1015 1.81 -14.01 28.99
C LEU A 1015 0.87 -13.94 30.20
N GLU A 1016 0.75 -12.78 30.84
CA GLU A 1016 -0.08 -12.58 32.04
C GLU A 1016 -0.71 -11.18 32.05
N ILE A 1017 -2.02 -11.10 32.27
CA ILE A 1017 -2.73 -9.89 32.68
C ILE A 1017 -3.03 -10.02 34.18
N ARG A 1018 -2.77 -8.97 34.96
CA ARG A 1018 -2.96 -8.94 36.41
C ARG A 1018 -3.68 -7.65 36.81
N ARG A 1019 -4.99 -7.72 37.05
CA ARG A 1019 -5.82 -6.60 37.51
C ARG A 1019 -5.96 -6.62 39.03
N ARG A 1020 -5.72 -5.47 39.66
CA ARG A 1020 -5.96 -5.22 41.09
C ARG A 1020 -6.71 -3.91 41.29
N ARG A 1021 -7.74 -3.92 42.13
CA ARG A 1021 -8.51 -2.72 42.51
C ARG A 1021 -7.77 -1.95 43.61
N HIS A 1022 -7.89 -0.63 43.62
CA HIS A 1022 -7.25 0.22 44.64
C HIS A 1022 -7.95 0.16 46.01
N ASP A 1023 -9.22 -0.27 46.05
CA ASP A 1023 -10.01 -0.49 47.27
C ASP A 1023 -9.90 -1.94 47.82
N ALA A 1024 -9.22 -2.83 47.12
CA ALA A 1024 -9.05 -4.23 47.54
C ALA A 1024 -8.21 -4.33 48.82
N ALA A 1025 -8.73 -5.06 49.81
CA ALA A 1025 -8.09 -5.28 51.10
C ALA A 1025 -6.65 -5.81 50.99
N GLU A 1026 -5.82 -5.53 51.99
CA GLU A 1026 -4.46 -6.08 52.05
C GLU A 1026 -4.49 -7.62 52.08
N GLY A 1027 -3.81 -8.24 51.12
CA GLY A 1027 -3.86 -9.69 50.90
C GLY A 1027 -4.98 -10.18 49.96
N GLY A 1028 -5.77 -9.28 49.37
CA GLY A 1028 -6.71 -9.65 48.29
C GLY A 1028 -5.96 -10.08 47.03
N GLU A 1029 -6.17 -11.32 46.60
CA GLU A 1029 -5.59 -11.87 45.36
C GLU A 1029 -6.04 -11.08 44.13
N PRO A 1030 -5.15 -10.79 43.16
CA PRO A 1030 -5.50 -10.10 41.94
C PRO A 1030 -6.33 -10.97 40.98
N GLU A 1031 -7.11 -10.33 40.13
CA GLU A 1031 -7.76 -10.95 38.98
C GLU A 1031 -6.67 -11.23 37.93
N VAL A 1032 -6.33 -12.51 37.71
CA VAL A 1032 -5.25 -12.94 36.80
C VAL A 1032 -5.81 -13.74 35.62
N ILE A 1033 -5.29 -13.44 34.43
CA ILE A 1033 -5.45 -14.22 33.21
C ILE A 1033 -4.04 -14.59 32.71
N ARG A 1034 -3.83 -15.84 32.29
CA ARG A 1034 -2.56 -16.27 31.67
C ARG A 1034 -2.78 -16.89 30.30
N PHE A 1035 -1.75 -16.76 29.47
CA PHE A 1035 -1.70 -17.29 28.13
C PHE A 1035 -0.42 -18.13 27.96
N SER A 1036 -0.46 -19.14 27.10
CA SER A 1036 0.73 -19.85 26.64
C SER A 1036 0.68 -20.06 25.13
N TYR A 1037 1.84 -20.08 24.47
CA TYR A 1037 1.98 -20.09 23.02
C TYR A 1037 2.97 -21.17 22.58
N ASP A 1038 2.83 -21.65 21.34
CA ASP A 1038 3.89 -22.46 20.70
C ASP A 1038 4.98 -21.57 20.07
N SER A 1039 5.95 -22.20 19.40
CA SER A 1039 7.06 -21.51 18.73
C SER A 1039 6.64 -20.67 17.52
N ALA A 1040 5.46 -20.88 16.93
CA ALA A 1040 4.98 -20.04 15.83
C ALA A 1040 4.03 -18.91 16.29
N GLY A 1041 3.45 -19.01 17.49
CA GLY A 1041 2.54 -18.02 18.06
C GLY A 1041 1.13 -18.53 18.38
N ASN A 1042 0.84 -19.82 18.18
CA ASN A 1042 -0.53 -20.31 18.35
C ASN A 1042 -0.85 -20.42 19.84
N LEU A 1043 -1.93 -19.79 20.28
CA LEU A 1043 -2.36 -19.72 21.68
C LEU A 1043 -2.78 -21.12 22.19
N LEU A 1044 -1.89 -21.80 22.91
CA LEU A 1044 -2.09 -23.16 23.41
C LEU A 1044 -3.05 -23.23 24.62
N SER A 1045 -3.11 -22.18 25.44
CA SER A 1045 -4.03 -22.15 26.59
C SER A 1045 -4.42 -20.75 27.04
N GLU A 1046 -5.65 -20.62 27.54
CA GLU A 1046 -6.13 -19.47 28.32
C GLU A 1046 -6.46 -19.96 29.74
N GLU A 1047 -5.79 -19.44 30.77
CA GLU A 1047 -6.09 -19.70 32.18
C GLU A 1047 -6.79 -18.50 32.81
N THR A 1048 -7.95 -18.71 33.43
CA THR A 1048 -8.68 -17.71 34.21
C THR A 1048 -9.16 -18.28 35.55
N ALA A 1049 -9.76 -17.44 36.40
CA ALA A 1049 -10.42 -17.88 37.63
C ALA A 1049 -11.59 -18.88 37.42
N GLN A 1050 -12.06 -19.06 36.17
CA GLN A 1050 -13.09 -20.04 35.80
C GLN A 1050 -12.51 -21.37 35.31
N GLY A 1051 -11.18 -21.49 35.18
CA GLY A 1051 -10.47 -22.70 34.75
C GLY A 1051 -9.57 -22.46 33.55
N VAL A 1052 -9.16 -23.55 32.89
CA VAL A 1052 -8.24 -23.52 31.74
C VAL A 1052 -8.96 -23.95 30.47
N LEU A 1053 -8.88 -23.14 29.43
CA LEU A 1053 -9.09 -23.56 28.04
C LEU A 1053 -7.76 -24.07 27.47
N GLN A 1054 -7.79 -25.20 26.77
CA GLN A 1054 -6.63 -25.70 26.03
C GLN A 1054 -6.97 -25.85 24.56
N HIS A 1055 -6.07 -25.41 23.68
CA HIS A 1055 -6.27 -25.37 22.25
C HIS A 1055 -5.26 -26.25 21.53
N ARG A 1056 -5.65 -26.78 20.37
CA ARG A 1056 -4.78 -27.58 19.50
C ARG A 1056 -4.92 -27.10 18.07
N TYR A 1057 -3.79 -27.08 17.37
CA TYR A 1057 -3.66 -26.53 16.03
C TYR A 1057 -3.24 -27.61 15.04
N ASP A 1058 -3.59 -27.44 13.78
CA ASP A 1058 -3.08 -28.25 12.68
C ASP A 1058 -1.90 -27.60 11.95
N VAL A 1059 -1.38 -28.28 10.93
CA VAL A 1059 -0.19 -27.88 10.16
C VAL A 1059 -0.33 -26.54 9.41
N GLN A 1060 -1.55 -26.06 9.12
CA GLN A 1060 -1.81 -24.72 8.57
C GLN A 1060 -2.05 -23.65 9.65
N GLY A 1061 -2.21 -24.05 10.92
CA GLY A 1061 -2.56 -23.16 12.02
C GLY A 1061 -4.06 -23.07 12.33
N ASN A 1062 -4.92 -24.02 11.89
CA ASN A 1062 -6.32 -24.01 12.32
C ASN A 1062 -6.45 -24.59 13.72
N ARG A 1063 -7.21 -23.93 14.60
CA ARG A 1063 -7.56 -24.48 15.91
C ARG A 1063 -8.55 -25.66 15.75
N THR A 1064 -8.04 -26.88 15.69
CA THR A 1064 -8.82 -28.11 15.49
C THR A 1064 -9.51 -28.63 16.75
N GLU A 1065 -8.99 -28.33 17.95
CA GLU A 1065 -9.66 -28.65 19.22
C GLU A 1065 -9.59 -27.47 20.20
N THR A 1066 -10.65 -27.28 20.99
CA THR A 1066 -10.64 -26.54 22.26
C THR A 1066 -11.21 -27.45 23.35
N GLN A 1067 -10.42 -27.80 24.35
CA GLN A 1067 -10.92 -28.41 25.57
C GLN A 1067 -11.39 -27.33 26.54
N MET A 1068 -12.59 -27.52 27.10
CA MET A 1068 -13.21 -26.66 28.11
C MET A 1068 -12.83 -27.12 29.53
N PRO A 1069 -13.00 -26.30 30.58
CA PRO A 1069 -12.58 -26.66 31.95
C PRO A 1069 -13.29 -27.90 32.54
N ASP A 1070 -14.43 -28.29 31.99
CA ASP A 1070 -15.16 -29.52 32.34
C ASP A 1070 -14.67 -30.79 31.59
N GLY A 1071 -13.60 -30.66 30.82
CA GLY A 1071 -12.98 -31.74 30.04
C GLY A 1071 -13.65 -32.02 28.69
N ARG A 1072 -14.83 -31.46 28.38
CA ARG A 1072 -15.47 -31.61 27.06
C ARG A 1072 -14.65 -30.86 25.99
N THR A 1073 -14.66 -31.39 24.76
CA THR A 1073 -13.89 -30.84 23.64
C THR A 1073 -14.81 -30.31 22.55
N LEU A 1074 -14.68 -29.03 22.19
CA LEU A 1074 -15.14 -28.50 20.92
C LEU A 1074 -14.12 -28.87 19.83
N ARG A 1075 -14.59 -29.48 18.73
CA ARG A 1075 -13.74 -30.00 17.66
C ARG A 1075 -14.07 -29.37 16.33
N TYR A 1076 -13.13 -28.63 15.77
CA TYR A 1076 -13.27 -27.89 14.53
C TYR A 1076 -12.65 -28.71 13.39
N LEU A 1077 -13.43 -29.02 12.36
CA LEU A 1077 -12.91 -29.60 11.11
C LEU A 1077 -12.91 -28.53 10.04
N TYR A 1078 -12.01 -28.63 9.06
CA TYR A 1078 -11.78 -27.64 8.01
C TYR A 1078 -11.49 -28.34 6.68
N TYR A 1079 -11.55 -27.62 5.56
CA TYR A 1079 -10.90 -28.01 4.30
C TYR A 1079 -10.27 -26.80 3.60
N GLY A 1080 -9.57 -27.05 2.49
CA GLY A 1080 -8.77 -26.04 1.79
C GLY A 1080 -7.70 -25.45 2.70
N SER A 1081 -7.41 -24.16 2.55
CA SER A 1081 -6.49 -23.41 3.41
C SER A 1081 -7.18 -22.84 4.65
N GLY A 1082 -8.04 -23.64 5.30
CA GLY A 1082 -8.61 -23.31 6.61
C GLY A 1082 -10.05 -22.81 6.63
N HIS A 1083 -10.86 -23.22 5.65
CA HIS A 1083 -12.28 -22.94 5.69
C HIS A 1083 -13.00 -23.96 6.58
N LEU A 1084 -13.76 -23.47 7.57
CA LEU A 1084 -14.44 -24.33 8.53
C LEU A 1084 -15.40 -25.31 7.80
N GLN A 1085 -15.45 -26.56 8.27
CA GLN A 1085 -16.30 -27.66 7.81
C GLN A 1085 -17.05 -28.38 8.96
N GLN A 1086 -16.64 -28.32 10.23
CA GLN A 1086 -17.43 -28.78 11.39
C GLN A 1086 -17.02 -28.06 12.69
N ILE A 1087 -17.88 -28.12 13.72
CA ILE A 1087 -17.68 -27.78 15.14
C ILE A 1087 -18.47 -28.81 15.97
N ASN A 1088 -17.87 -29.95 16.30
CA ASN A 1088 -18.55 -30.99 17.09
C ASN A 1088 -18.35 -30.74 18.60
N LEU A 1089 -19.31 -31.16 19.44
CA LEU A 1089 -19.08 -31.28 20.89
C LEU A 1089 -18.76 -32.75 21.19
N GLY A 1090 -17.48 -33.07 21.39
CA GLY A 1090 -17.00 -34.44 21.50
C GLY A 1090 -17.20 -35.24 20.21
N ARG A 1091 -18.31 -35.97 20.10
CA ARG A 1091 -18.75 -36.66 18.87
C ARG A 1091 -20.01 -36.05 18.26
N ASP A 1092 -20.69 -35.14 18.98
CA ASP A 1092 -22.02 -34.70 18.61
C ASP A 1092 -22.00 -33.57 17.59
N VAL A 1093 -22.77 -33.83 16.53
CA VAL A 1093 -22.97 -33.00 15.35
C VAL A 1093 -23.92 -31.86 15.71
N ILE A 1094 -23.37 -30.70 16.07
CA ILE A 1094 -24.23 -29.56 16.45
C ILE A 1094 -24.97 -28.98 15.22
N SER A 1095 -24.56 -29.33 13.98
CA SER A 1095 -25.08 -28.94 12.64
C SER A 1095 -24.28 -29.59 11.46
N GLU A 1096 -24.42 -29.22 10.15
CA GLU A 1096 -23.58 -29.75 9.03
C GLU A 1096 -23.44 -28.87 7.73
N PHE A 1097 -22.28 -28.89 7.02
CA PHE A 1097 -21.70 -27.80 6.14
C PHE A 1097 -21.81 -27.84 4.56
N THR A 1098 -22.24 -26.73 3.88
CA THR A 1098 -22.22 -26.43 2.39
C THR A 1098 -22.19 -24.89 1.93
N ARG A 1099 -21.11 -24.26 1.39
CA ARG A 1099 -21.12 -22.83 0.86
C ARG A 1099 -21.26 -22.73 -0.68
N ASP A 1100 -21.13 -21.51 -1.24
CA ASP A 1100 -20.98 -21.18 -2.68
C ASP A 1100 -19.48 -20.98 -3.12
N HIS A 1101 -19.19 -20.64 -4.39
CA HIS A 1101 -17.80 -20.50 -4.90
C HIS A 1101 -17.08 -19.28 -4.31
N LEU A 1102 -17.86 -18.33 -3.80
CA LEU A 1102 -17.38 -17.12 -3.14
C LEU A 1102 -17.22 -17.33 -1.63
N HIS A 1103 -17.36 -18.57 -1.16
CA HIS A 1103 -17.24 -18.95 0.25
C HIS A 1103 -18.26 -18.24 1.17
N ARG A 1104 -19.48 -17.96 0.64
CA ARG A 1104 -20.60 -17.33 1.37
C ARG A 1104 -21.62 -18.37 1.87
N GLU A 1105 -22.23 -18.07 3.01
CA GLU A 1105 -22.94 -19.04 3.86
C GLU A 1105 -24.40 -19.35 3.41
N VAL A 1106 -24.58 -20.22 2.41
CA VAL A 1106 -25.88 -20.52 1.77
C VAL A 1106 -26.79 -21.56 2.47
N GLN A 1107 -26.30 -22.47 3.31
CA GLN A 1107 -27.14 -23.47 4.01
C GLN A 1107 -26.63 -23.86 5.42
N ARG A 1108 -27.10 -23.14 6.45
CA ARG A 1108 -26.82 -23.40 7.86
C ARG A 1108 -27.78 -24.42 8.49
N SER A 1109 -27.44 -25.71 8.47
CA SER A 1109 -28.01 -26.68 9.43
C SER A 1109 -27.81 -26.20 10.89
N GLN A 1110 -28.63 -26.64 11.85
CA GLN A 1110 -28.51 -26.37 13.31
C GLN A 1110 -29.33 -27.38 14.13
N GLY A 1111 -28.71 -28.48 14.60
CA GLY A 1111 -29.40 -29.56 15.30
C GLY A 1111 -30.50 -30.24 14.45
N ARG A 1112 -31.75 -29.78 14.60
CA ARG A 1112 -32.92 -30.19 13.78
C ARG A 1112 -33.45 -29.10 12.84
N LEU A 1113 -32.77 -27.96 12.77
CA LEU A 1113 -33.07 -26.83 11.88
C LEU A 1113 -32.19 -26.87 10.62
N ASP A 1114 -32.68 -26.30 9.53
CA ASP A 1114 -31.93 -26.04 8.28
C ASP A 1114 -32.18 -24.58 7.85
N THR A 1115 -31.14 -23.75 7.76
CA THR A 1115 -31.26 -22.30 7.53
C THR A 1115 -30.55 -21.87 6.25
N ARG A 1116 -31.31 -21.73 5.17
CA ARG A 1116 -30.79 -21.31 3.86
C ARG A 1116 -30.69 -19.79 3.77
N ARG A 1117 -29.66 -19.30 3.09
CA ARG A 1117 -29.54 -17.92 2.62
C ARG A 1117 -29.55 -17.88 1.10
N MET A 1118 -30.12 -16.83 0.56
CA MET A 1118 -30.06 -16.47 -0.85
C MET A 1118 -29.48 -15.07 -0.97
N TYR A 1119 -28.60 -14.89 -1.93
CA TYR A 1119 -27.90 -13.63 -2.21
C TYR A 1119 -28.28 -13.12 -3.61
N ASP A 1120 -28.10 -11.83 -3.87
CA ASP A 1120 -28.15 -11.28 -5.24
C ASP A 1120 -26.75 -11.21 -5.89
N ARG A 1121 -26.72 -10.67 -7.11
CA ARG A 1121 -25.51 -10.49 -7.94
C ARG A 1121 -24.50 -9.48 -7.37
N THR A 1122 -24.87 -8.77 -6.31
CA THR A 1122 -24.04 -7.82 -5.57
C THR A 1122 -23.77 -8.29 -4.13
N GLY A 1123 -24.10 -9.55 -3.81
CA GLY A 1123 -23.83 -10.15 -2.50
C GLY A 1123 -24.81 -9.75 -1.38
N ARG A 1124 -25.87 -8.99 -1.67
CA ARG A 1124 -26.89 -8.63 -0.65
C ARG A 1124 -27.75 -9.85 -0.31
N LEU A 1125 -28.02 -10.06 0.98
CA LEU A 1125 -28.89 -11.13 1.46
C LEU A 1125 -30.35 -10.87 1.06
N THR A 1126 -30.89 -11.58 0.07
CA THR A 1126 -32.28 -11.38 -0.40
C THR A 1126 -33.30 -12.19 0.40
N ARG A 1127 -32.91 -13.36 0.93
CA ARG A 1127 -33.81 -14.19 1.77
C ARG A 1127 -33.04 -15.08 2.75
N LYS A 1128 -33.61 -15.28 3.95
CA LYS A 1128 -33.13 -16.23 4.96
C LYS A 1128 -34.28 -17.11 5.45
N LEU A 1129 -34.26 -18.39 5.08
CA LEU A 1129 -35.31 -19.38 5.32
C LEU A 1129 -34.82 -20.47 6.28
N THR A 1130 -35.40 -20.56 7.47
CA THR A 1130 -35.15 -21.62 8.46
C THR A 1130 -36.32 -22.61 8.47
N CYS A 1131 -36.04 -23.87 8.15
CA CYS A 1131 -36.96 -25.01 8.20
C CYS A 1131 -36.62 -25.96 9.36
N LYS A 1132 -37.53 -26.89 9.65
CA LYS A 1132 -37.44 -27.90 10.70
C LYS A 1132 -38.00 -29.25 10.18
N GLY A 1133 -37.25 -30.34 10.36
CA GLY A 1133 -37.68 -31.69 9.94
C GLY A 1133 -36.56 -32.57 9.39
N MET A 1134 -36.79 -33.88 9.29
CA MET A 1134 -35.84 -34.85 8.73
C MET A 1134 -36.24 -35.34 7.33
N ARG A 1135 -35.26 -35.94 6.63
CA ARG A 1135 -35.40 -36.55 5.28
C ARG A 1135 -36.69 -37.37 5.15
N GLY A 1136 -37.47 -37.10 4.10
CA GLY A 1136 -38.62 -37.92 3.68
C GLY A 1136 -40.00 -37.32 3.97
N VAL A 1137 -40.10 -36.22 4.71
CA VAL A 1137 -41.35 -35.48 4.97
C VAL A 1137 -41.19 -34.03 4.51
N VAL A 1138 -42.29 -33.37 4.11
CA VAL A 1138 -42.29 -31.95 3.72
C VAL A 1138 -41.72 -31.09 4.87
N PRO A 1139 -40.67 -30.27 4.64
CA PRO A 1139 -40.06 -29.46 5.71
C PRO A 1139 -41.04 -28.42 6.26
N GLU A 1140 -41.10 -28.29 7.59
CA GLU A 1140 -41.88 -27.24 8.24
C GLU A 1140 -41.10 -25.92 8.21
N THR A 1141 -41.64 -24.88 7.56
CA THR A 1141 -41.04 -23.53 7.60
C THR A 1141 -41.17 -22.93 9.00
N PHE A 1142 -40.06 -22.84 9.73
CA PHE A 1142 -40.01 -22.35 11.09
C PHE A 1142 -39.98 -20.82 11.12
N ILE A 1143 -39.08 -20.20 10.35
CA ILE A 1143 -38.93 -18.76 10.16
C ILE A 1143 -38.58 -18.52 8.68
N ASP A 1144 -39.20 -17.53 8.05
CA ASP A 1144 -38.84 -17.09 6.70
C ASP A 1144 -38.76 -15.56 6.68
N ARG A 1145 -37.77 -15.03 5.97
CA ARG A 1145 -37.39 -13.61 6.01
C ARG A 1145 -36.92 -13.16 4.64
N GLU A 1146 -37.59 -12.18 4.05
CA GLU A 1146 -37.23 -11.60 2.75
C GLU A 1146 -36.75 -10.16 2.94
N TYR A 1147 -35.79 -9.73 2.13
CA TYR A 1147 -35.19 -8.40 2.18
C TYR A 1147 -35.23 -7.76 0.79
N ALA A 1148 -35.52 -6.47 0.71
CA ALA A 1148 -35.46 -5.69 -0.52
C ALA A 1148 -34.76 -4.36 -0.26
N TYR A 1149 -33.95 -3.94 -1.23
CA TYR A 1149 -32.99 -2.84 -1.08
C TYR A 1149 -33.27 -1.70 -2.07
N SER A 1150 -32.72 -0.52 -1.80
CA SER A 1150 -32.76 0.64 -2.71
C SER A 1150 -31.66 0.57 -3.77
N GLY A 1151 -31.60 1.57 -4.65
CA GLY A 1151 -30.47 1.77 -5.55
C GLY A 1151 -29.14 2.09 -4.83
N GLN A 1152 -29.17 2.35 -3.53
CA GLN A 1152 -28.01 2.73 -2.70
C GLN A 1152 -27.70 1.67 -1.62
N ASP A 1153 -28.14 0.43 -1.81
CA ASP A 1153 -27.95 -0.69 -0.89
C ASP A 1153 -28.64 -0.53 0.49
N GLU A 1154 -29.44 0.52 0.67
CA GLU A 1154 -30.30 0.74 1.84
C GLU A 1154 -31.37 -0.36 1.93
N LEU A 1155 -31.57 -0.95 3.11
CA LEU A 1155 -32.61 -1.96 3.33
C LEU A 1155 -34.00 -1.30 3.38
N LEU A 1156 -34.71 -1.22 2.25
CA LEU A 1156 -36.05 -0.62 2.19
C LEU A 1156 -37.13 -1.44 2.91
N LYS A 1157 -37.06 -2.78 2.83
CA LYS A 1157 -38.13 -3.65 3.35
C LYS A 1157 -37.58 -4.98 3.87
N LYS A 1158 -38.11 -5.43 5.00
CA LYS A 1158 -37.91 -6.76 5.59
C LYS A 1158 -39.27 -7.42 5.83
N ARG A 1159 -39.60 -8.51 5.12
CA ARG A 1159 -40.71 -9.40 5.53
C ARG A 1159 -40.22 -10.41 6.55
N HIS A 1160 -41.07 -10.81 7.49
CA HIS A 1160 -40.75 -11.81 8.49
C HIS A 1160 -42.00 -12.64 8.83
N SER A 1161 -41.98 -13.96 8.56
CA SER A 1161 -43.17 -14.82 8.62
C SER A 1161 -43.93 -14.83 9.97
N ARG A 1162 -43.25 -14.45 11.06
CA ARG A 1162 -43.85 -14.28 12.41
C ARG A 1162 -43.96 -12.85 12.94
N GLN A 1163 -43.46 -11.83 12.23
CA GLN A 1163 -43.36 -10.45 12.74
C GLN A 1163 -43.98 -9.40 11.79
N GLY A 1164 -44.53 -9.81 10.64
CA GLY A 1164 -45.15 -8.89 9.69
C GLY A 1164 -44.16 -8.38 8.63
N VAL A 1165 -44.28 -7.11 8.26
CA VAL A 1165 -43.44 -6.47 7.23
C VAL A 1165 -42.92 -5.15 7.78
N THR A 1166 -41.61 -5.06 7.97
CA THR A 1166 -40.94 -3.81 8.35
C THR A 1166 -40.57 -3.03 7.08
N ASP A 1167 -41.00 -1.77 7.00
CA ASP A 1167 -40.61 -0.79 6.00
C ASP A 1167 -39.70 0.28 6.63
N TYR A 1168 -38.58 0.57 5.97
CA TYR A 1168 -37.60 1.56 6.39
C TYR A 1168 -37.56 2.73 5.41
N PHE A 1169 -37.32 3.94 5.95
CA PHE A 1169 -37.30 5.19 5.19
C PHE A 1169 -36.02 5.95 5.52
N TYR A 1170 -35.40 6.52 4.50
CA TYR A 1170 -34.07 7.16 4.57
C TYR A 1170 -34.14 8.62 4.11
N ASP A 1171 -33.24 9.47 4.60
CA ASP A 1171 -33.00 10.80 4.00
C ASP A 1171 -32.10 10.68 2.76
N THR A 1172 -31.94 11.76 1.99
CA THR A 1172 -31.08 11.75 0.80
C THR A 1172 -29.57 11.79 1.13
N THR A 1173 -29.18 11.26 2.29
CA THR A 1173 -27.80 10.96 2.71
C THR A 1173 -27.68 9.60 3.42
N GLY A 1174 -28.68 8.72 3.26
CA GLY A 1174 -28.66 7.35 3.81
C GLY A 1174 -28.94 7.24 5.31
N ARG A 1175 -29.42 8.30 5.97
CA ARG A 1175 -29.79 8.26 7.40
C ARG A 1175 -31.23 7.77 7.55
N ILE A 1176 -31.49 6.76 8.38
CA ILE A 1176 -32.86 6.27 8.64
C ILE A 1176 -33.68 7.39 9.31
N THR A 1177 -34.78 7.78 8.66
CA THR A 1177 -35.74 8.78 9.16
C THR A 1177 -36.98 8.16 9.79
N ALA A 1178 -37.38 6.96 9.36
CA ALA A 1178 -38.50 6.24 9.96
C ALA A 1178 -38.40 4.72 9.75
N CYS A 1179 -39.11 3.99 10.60
CA CYS A 1179 -39.35 2.55 10.52
C CYS A 1179 -40.85 2.31 10.79
N ARG A 1180 -41.50 1.45 10.01
CA ARG A 1180 -42.93 1.08 10.14
C ARG A 1180 -43.07 -0.45 10.11
N ASN A 1181 -44.07 -0.99 10.81
CA ASN A 1181 -44.41 -2.42 10.89
C ASN A 1181 -45.92 -2.63 10.64
#